data_AF-U2N9J0-F1
#
_entry.id   AF-U2N9J0-F1
#
_cell.length_a   1.000
_cell.length_b   1.000
_cell.length_c   1.000
_cell.angle_alpha   90.00
_cell.angle_beta   90.00
_cell.angle_gamma   90.00
#
_symmetry.space_group_name_H-M   'P 1'
#
loop_
_entity.id
_entity.type
_entity.pdbx_description
1 polymer ?
#
loop_
_entity_poly.entity_id
_entity_poly.type
_entity_poly.pdbx_seq_one_letter_code
_entity_poly.pdbx_strand_id
1 'polypeptide(L)'
;MKRKNKILLIVFMLILFNPLSQKVKAYTGSREYISNIYKIFLQRDGTNADISYWEKEVNSKKISIAELTNFFLTGDEFKSKNISNEDYVKMLYKVLLGRDADSSGLNTWVKKLNDGYSRKYLLSSFFETAEFKNSIKDLNVEVGTIYLEPVDYEIYATNYVNKAFMLIMNRLPDENGYRYWVNGLVSHRISCLDLLTELQKSKEYKSKQLTNEQFIKMGYEILFGRSADNEGLNFWTSQLNSGYSRNYLLNTMANSNEFNEFISKSSLLKGEILLNANDRRPEIKSFVLRMYLDILSRQADQSGADYWTDRIIEGSITPAELVDSFVSSPEFVNTNMSYNEFLNRIYKGIMGRNSDSSGINYWLEIMLNGYSRRYVLSSFINSQEFTNIINSYGLNNKGEIYLSGADIPFGASVYGITKNFVVNIKTTTDDKASTNVNIPLGSKIVLVDKVKGNSYEYYKIRYKDSNNQVYEGYIRKKISGYQIVDVINDNEQNEYLGILSEVYESNGDPGAVSTGNGDPGGKSYGVWQLSSKVGSLDSFISWLYNEKKDFYNVLITAKIADGNTNGVNFDNAWKTLANDYYIEFYNLQHKYIKLTYYDQLLKKLMSIGDFDGLLQSFSIRNVLWSTAVQHGATGAFNIISKFKNVKNIEDFINAIYDERGRTDESGKLVYFPGVSDSVANGVKTRFINEKKDALRIYKYEGLYINN
;
A
#
# COMPACT_ATOMS: atom_id res chain seq x y z
N MET A 1 28.19 -47.55 -22.20
CA MET A 1 28.15 -49.00 -21.91
C MET A 1 29.19 -49.46 -20.85
N LYS A 2 29.61 -48.63 -19.87
CA LYS A 2 30.51 -49.03 -18.75
C LYS A 2 30.16 -48.35 -17.42
N ARG A 3 28.88 -48.39 -17.02
CA ARG A 3 28.41 -47.97 -15.66
C ARG A 3 27.32 -48.88 -15.07
N LYS A 4 27.04 -50.06 -15.66
CA LYS A 4 25.95 -50.96 -15.22
C LYS A 4 26.32 -51.92 -14.07
N ASN A 5 27.58 -52.01 -13.64
CA ASN A 5 28.02 -53.08 -12.72
C ASN A 5 28.38 -52.62 -11.29
N LYS A 6 28.04 -51.40 -10.86
CA LYS A 6 28.32 -50.93 -9.48
C LYS A 6 27.12 -50.83 -8.53
N ILE A 7 25.90 -51.06 -9.01
CA ILE A 7 24.68 -51.04 -8.17
C ILE A 7 24.34 -52.42 -7.58
N LEU A 8 25.01 -53.50 -8.03
CA LEU A 8 24.76 -54.85 -7.53
C LEU A 8 25.31 -55.16 -6.12
N LEU A 9 25.96 -54.21 -5.44
CA LEU A 9 26.78 -54.50 -4.24
C LEU A 9 26.40 -53.74 -2.95
N ILE A 10 25.30 -52.98 -2.94
CA ILE A 10 24.82 -52.27 -1.72
C ILE A 10 23.41 -52.73 -1.31
N VAL A 11 23.16 -54.05 -1.32
CA VAL A 11 21.96 -54.64 -0.66
C VAL A 11 22.36 -55.67 0.40
N PHE A 12 23.65 -55.90 0.60
CA PHE A 12 24.15 -56.81 1.61
C PHE A 12 24.39 -56.08 2.94
N MET A 13 23.34 -55.99 3.77
CA MET A 13 23.54 -56.11 5.22
C MET A 13 22.24 -56.45 5.96
N LEU A 14 22.32 -57.55 6.72
CA LEU A 14 21.53 -57.89 7.91
C LEU A 14 20.05 -58.28 7.69
N ILE A 15 19.85 -59.50 7.18
CA ILE A 15 18.85 -60.39 7.78
C ILE A 15 19.62 -61.55 8.40
N LEU A 16 20.05 -61.37 9.66
CA LEU A 16 20.42 -62.50 10.51
C LEU A 16 19.13 -63.27 10.80
N PHE A 17 18.86 -64.30 9.99
CA PHE A 17 17.83 -65.27 10.31
C PHE A 17 18.27 -66.06 11.55
N ASN A 18 17.50 -65.92 12.62
CA ASN A 18 17.57 -66.80 13.78
C ASN A 18 17.11 -68.20 13.33
N PRO A 19 17.94 -69.25 13.41
CA PRO A 19 17.59 -70.57 12.90
C PRO A 19 16.75 -71.31 13.95
N LEU A 20 15.49 -70.91 14.12
CA LEU A 20 14.50 -71.80 14.73
C LEU A 20 13.75 -72.48 13.58
N SER A 21 14.19 -73.71 13.32
CA SER A 21 13.71 -74.60 12.27
C SER A 21 12.22 -74.95 12.44
N GLN A 22 11.33 -74.21 11.78
CA GLN A 22 10.15 -74.86 11.23
C GLN A 22 10.58 -75.54 9.93
N LYS A 23 10.37 -76.86 9.82
CA LYS A 23 10.73 -77.63 8.63
C LYS A 23 10.02 -77.05 7.41
N VAL A 24 10.78 -76.47 6.49
CA VAL A 24 10.31 -76.12 5.14
C VAL A 24 9.80 -77.40 4.48
N LYS A 25 8.54 -77.44 4.05
CA LYS A 25 8.03 -78.54 3.24
C LYS A 25 8.53 -78.34 1.81
N ALA A 26 9.42 -79.21 1.35
CA ALA A 26 9.81 -79.22 -0.06
C ALA A 26 8.60 -79.62 -0.92
N TYR A 27 8.38 -78.88 -2.01
CA TYR A 27 7.37 -79.20 -3.01
C TYR A 27 7.68 -80.53 -3.68
N THR A 28 6.66 -81.38 -3.83
CA THR A 28 6.81 -82.72 -4.42
C THR A 28 6.75 -82.74 -5.95
N GLY A 29 6.30 -81.64 -6.55
CA GLY A 29 6.25 -81.42 -7.99
C GLY A 29 5.82 -79.99 -8.33
N SER A 30 6.13 -79.51 -9.53
CA SER A 30 5.77 -78.14 -9.97
C SER A 30 4.24 -77.96 -10.04
N ARG A 31 3.48 -79.04 -10.26
CA ARG A 31 2.02 -79.08 -10.16
C ARG A 31 1.49 -78.61 -8.81
N GLU A 32 2.12 -79.01 -7.70
CA GLU A 32 1.71 -78.62 -6.35
C GLU A 32 1.91 -77.12 -6.15
N TYR A 33 3.05 -76.59 -6.58
CA TYR A 33 3.35 -75.15 -6.56
C TYR A 33 2.34 -74.33 -7.37
N ILE A 34 2.06 -74.75 -8.61
CA ILE A 34 1.10 -74.06 -9.50
C ILE A 34 -0.32 -74.14 -8.94
N SER A 35 -0.72 -75.29 -8.38
CA SER A 35 -2.02 -75.44 -7.72
C SER A 35 -2.16 -74.48 -6.53
N ASN A 36 -1.09 -74.28 -5.77
CA ASN A 36 -1.06 -73.32 -4.67
C ASN A 36 -1.17 -71.87 -5.13
N ILE A 37 -0.62 -71.50 -6.29
CA ILE A 37 -0.86 -70.16 -6.88
C ILE A 37 -2.36 -69.94 -7.11
N TYR A 38 -3.05 -70.86 -7.77
CA TYR A 38 -4.50 -70.72 -8.00
C TYR A 38 -5.27 -70.66 -6.68
N LYS A 39 -5.03 -71.62 -5.78
CA LYS A 39 -5.78 -71.74 -4.53
C LYS A 39 -5.54 -70.59 -3.57
N ILE A 40 -4.30 -70.12 -3.46
CA ILE A 40 -3.93 -69.11 -2.47
C ILE A 40 -3.98 -67.72 -3.11
N PHE A 41 -3.23 -67.46 -4.20
CA PHE A 41 -3.22 -66.13 -4.84
C PHE A 41 -4.56 -65.78 -5.47
N LEU A 42 -5.12 -66.69 -6.28
CA LEU A 42 -6.37 -66.43 -7.00
C LEU A 42 -7.62 -66.84 -6.22
N GLN A 43 -7.47 -67.50 -5.06
CA GLN A 43 -8.57 -67.95 -4.20
C GLN A 43 -9.62 -68.81 -4.93
N ARG A 44 -9.16 -69.65 -5.87
CA ARG A 44 -10.00 -70.61 -6.62
C ARG A 44 -9.18 -71.82 -7.03
N ASP A 45 -9.84 -72.89 -7.42
CA ASP A 45 -9.16 -74.00 -8.07
C ASP A 45 -8.77 -73.65 -9.52
N GLY A 46 -7.55 -74.02 -9.92
CA GLY A 46 -7.13 -73.99 -11.30
C GLY A 46 -7.74 -75.16 -12.06
N THR A 47 -8.11 -74.97 -13.33
CA THR A 47 -8.56 -76.12 -14.13
C THR A 47 -7.39 -77.08 -14.38
N ASN A 48 -7.69 -78.36 -14.59
CA ASN A 48 -6.64 -79.34 -14.92
C ASN A 48 -5.87 -78.96 -16.20
N ALA A 49 -6.53 -78.30 -17.15
CA ALA A 49 -5.89 -77.81 -18.37
C ALA A 49 -4.89 -76.67 -18.08
N ASP A 50 -5.30 -75.67 -17.30
CA ASP A 50 -4.46 -74.52 -16.95
C ASP A 50 -3.22 -74.96 -16.16
N ILE A 51 -3.42 -75.80 -15.14
CA ILE A 51 -2.32 -76.30 -14.31
C ILE A 51 -1.33 -77.10 -15.15
N SER A 52 -1.82 -77.97 -16.05
CA SER A 52 -0.95 -78.79 -16.90
C SER A 52 -0.20 -77.96 -17.95
N TYR A 53 -0.81 -76.88 -18.44
CA TYR A 53 -0.14 -75.92 -19.34
C TYR A 53 1.05 -75.27 -18.63
N TRP A 54 0.84 -74.66 -17.47
CA TRP A 54 1.92 -74.00 -16.73
C TRP A 54 2.98 -74.99 -16.24
N GLU A 55 2.58 -76.19 -15.85
CA GLU A 55 3.51 -77.26 -15.44
C GLU A 55 4.47 -77.61 -16.58
N LYS A 56 3.95 -77.72 -17.82
CA LYS A 56 4.78 -77.95 -19.01
C LYS A 56 5.74 -76.80 -19.27
N GLU A 57 5.27 -75.56 -19.20
CA GLU A 57 6.11 -74.37 -19.52
C GLU A 57 7.24 -74.17 -18.49
N VAL A 58 6.97 -74.41 -17.20
CA VAL A 58 7.99 -74.32 -16.14
C VAL A 58 8.97 -75.49 -16.20
N ASN A 59 8.50 -76.74 -16.40
CA ASN A 59 9.38 -77.92 -16.48
C ASN A 59 10.26 -77.92 -17.75
N SER A 60 9.77 -77.28 -18.83
CA SER A 60 10.57 -77.04 -20.04
C SER A 60 11.45 -75.80 -19.96
N LYS A 61 11.44 -75.09 -18.82
CA LYS A 61 12.26 -73.88 -18.54
C LYS A 61 12.02 -72.74 -19.53
N LYS A 62 10.82 -72.69 -20.13
CA LYS A 62 10.42 -71.56 -20.98
C LYS A 62 10.00 -70.34 -20.16
N ILE A 63 9.52 -70.59 -18.94
CA ILE A 63 9.23 -69.58 -17.94
C ILE A 63 9.79 -70.05 -16.61
N SER A 64 10.47 -69.17 -15.90
CA SER A 64 10.96 -69.46 -14.56
C SER A 64 9.84 -69.40 -13.51
N ILE A 65 10.07 -70.01 -12.35
CA ILE A 65 9.13 -69.91 -11.21
C ILE A 65 8.92 -68.45 -10.80
N ALA A 66 9.97 -67.62 -10.79
CA ALA A 66 9.87 -66.21 -10.47
C ALA A 66 8.99 -65.44 -11.46
N GLU A 67 9.19 -65.66 -12.77
CA GLU A 67 8.40 -65.02 -13.82
C GLU A 67 6.93 -65.46 -13.78
N LEU A 68 6.66 -66.75 -13.61
CA LEU A 68 5.30 -67.28 -13.49
C LEU A 68 4.58 -66.68 -12.28
N THR A 69 5.25 -66.65 -11.13
CA THR A 69 4.68 -66.12 -9.89
C THR A 69 4.37 -64.63 -10.03
N ASN A 70 5.30 -63.86 -10.60
CA ASN A 70 5.09 -62.44 -10.87
C ASN A 70 3.97 -62.20 -11.89
N PHE A 71 3.84 -63.04 -12.92
CA PHE A 71 2.75 -62.97 -13.90
C PHE A 71 1.38 -63.06 -13.23
N PHE A 72 1.17 -64.04 -12.34
CA PHE A 72 -0.09 -64.17 -11.61
C PHE A 72 -0.35 -63.01 -10.64
N LEU A 73 0.68 -62.56 -9.92
CA LEU A 73 0.56 -61.47 -8.96
C LEU A 73 0.34 -60.09 -9.61
N THR A 74 0.69 -59.93 -10.88
CA THR A 74 0.50 -58.69 -11.64
C THR A 74 -0.68 -58.73 -12.60
N GLY A 75 -1.33 -59.88 -12.76
CA GLY A 75 -2.53 -60.04 -13.58
C GLY A 75 -3.77 -59.38 -12.98
N ASP A 76 -4.72 -59.00 -13.84
CA ASP A 76 -5.95 -58.29 -13.46
C ASP A 76 -6.78 -59.06 -12.43
N GLU A 77 -6.82 -60.39 -12.53
CA GLU A 77 -7.55 -61.24 -11.59
C GLU A 77 -7.04 -61.05 -10.16
N PHE A 78 -5.72 -61.06 -9.94
CA PHE A 78 -5.14 -60.85 -8.62
C PHE A 78 -5.29 -59.39 -8.15
N LYS A 79 -5.01 -58.42 -9.04
CA LYS A 79 -5.13 -56.99 -8.73
C LYS A 79 -6.54 -56.60 -8.30
N SER A 80 -7.58 -57.18 -8.93
CA SER A 80 -8.99 -56.91 -8.60
C SER A 80 -9.40 -57.29 -7.18
N LYS A 81 -8.64 -58.17 -6.51
CA LYS A 81 -8.93 -58.61 -5.14
C LYS A 81 -8.59 -57.58 -4.06
N ASN A 82 -7.81 -56.54 -4.39
CA ASN A 82 -7.45 -55.45 -3.48
C ASN A 82 -6.94 -55.92 -2.09
N ILE A 83 -6.08 -56.93 -2.07
CA ILE A 83 -5.58 -57.54 -0.83
C ILE A 83 -4.71 -56.58 -0.01
N SER A 84 -4.74 -56.72 1.32
CA SER A 84 -3.90 -55.94 2.23
C SER A 84 -2.41 -56.30 2.12
N ASN A 85 -1.52 -55.44 2.64
CA ASN A 85 -0.09 -55.74 2.71
C ASN A 85 0.20 -56.97 3.59
N GLU A 86 -0.53 -57.11 4.69
CA GLU A 86 -0.39 -58.25 5.59
C GLU A 86 -0.81 -59.56 4.92
N ASP A 87 -1.96 -59.56 4.22
CA ASP A 87 -2.44 -60.74 3.51
C ASP A 87 -1.52 -61.09 2.34
N TYR A 88 -1.02 -60.10 1.61
CA TYR A 88 -0.03 -60.33 0.55
C TYR A 88 1.21 -61.06 1.09
N VAL A 89 1.78 -60.60 2.21
CA VAL A 89 2.93 -61.27 2.83
C VAL A 89 2.57 -62.69 3.26
N LYS A 90 1.42 -62.89 3.94
CA LYS A 90 0.96 -64.24 4.34
C LYS A 90 0.82 -65.18 3.14
N MET A 91 0.29 -64.69 2.02
CA MET A 91 0.16 -65.46 0.79
C MET A 91 1.54 -65.84 0.22
N LEU A 92 2.52 -64.93 0.23
CA LEU A 92 3.89 -65.23 -0.20
C LEU A 92 4.53 -66.34 0.65
N TYR A 93 4.39 -66.29 1.98
CA TYR A 93 4.89 -67.36 2.85
C TYR A 93 4.26 -68.71 2.50
N LYS A 94 2.94 -68.76 2.28
CA LYS A 94 2.25 -70.01 1.96
C LYS A 94 2.65 -70.58 0.60
N VAL A 95 2.74 -69.74 -0.44
CA VAL A 95 3.06 -70.22 -1.80
C VAL A 95 4.56 -70.44 -1.99
N LEU A 96 5.41 -69.53 -1.54
CA LEU A 96 6.85 -69.61 -1.79
C LEU A 96 7.57 -70.54 -0.80
N LEU A 97 7.13 -70.56 0.46
CA LEU A 97 7.83 -71.28 1.54
C LEU A 97 7.03 -72.47 2.08
N GLY A 98 5.76 -72.63 1.68
CA GLY A 98 4.93 -73.78 2.07
C GLY A 98 4.48 -73.77 3.53
N ARG A 99 4.52 -72.61 4.20
CA ARG A 99 4.16 -72.45 5.62
C ARG A 99 3.50 -71.11 5.92
N ASP A 100 2.95 -70.97 7.12
CA ASP A 100 2.53 -69.66 7.64
C ASP A 100 3.74 -68.79 8.04
N ALA A 101 3.54 -67.48 7.95
CA ALA A 101 4.53 -66.50 8.40
C ALA A 101 4.62 -66.52 9.93
N ASP A 102 5.84 -66.52 10.48
CA ASP A 102 6.06 -66.23 11.89
C ASP A 102 5.88 -64.73 12.16
N SER A 103 5.58 -64.36 13.42
CA SER A 103 5.26 -62.97 13.78
C SER A 103 6.40 -62.00 13.45
N SER A 104 7.67 -62.41 13.59
CA SER A 104 8.82 -61.54 13.33
C SER A 104 9.00 -61.29 11.83
N GLY A 105 8.93 -62.36 11.02
CA GLY A 105 9.01 -62.28 9.57
C GLY A 105 7.86 -61.49 8.97
N LEU A 106 6.62 -61.77 9.40
CA LEU A 106 5.44 -61.03 8.99
C LEU A 106 5.60 -59.53 9.29
N ASN A 107 5.92 -59.17 10.54
CA ASN A 107 6.09 -57.78 10.94
C ASN A 107 7.20 -57.08 10.14
N THR A 108 8.31 -57.76 9.86
CA THR A 108 9.43 -57.20 9.09
C THR A 108 9.02 -56.87 7.65
N TRP A 109 8.38 -57.80 6.96
CA TRP A 109 7.99 -57.63 5.56
C TRP A 109 6.81 -56.66 5.41
N VAL A 110 5.83 -56.74 6.31
CA VAL A 110 4.72 -55.79 6.35
C VAL A 110 5.23 -54.38 6.63
N LYS A 111 6.17 -54.22 7.57
CA LYS A 111 6.82 -52.93 7.82
C LYS A 111 7.49 -52.41 6.55
N LYS A 112 8.24 -53.22 5.81
CA LYS A 112 8.84 -52.79 4.53
C LYS A 112 7.77 -52.32 3.52
N LEU A 113 6.68 -53.06 3.33
CA LEU A 113 5.62 -52.62 2.43
C LEU A 113 4.96 -51.32 2.90
N ASN A 114 4.76 -51.16 4.21
CA ASN A 114 4.20 -49.95 4.80
C ASN A 114 5.16 -48.76 4.74
N ASP A 115 6.47 -49.03 4.79
CA ASP A 115 7.55 -48.07 4.57
C ASP A 115 7.73 -47.75 3.08
N GLY A 116 6.94 -48.34 2.17
CA GLY A 116 6.91 -47.98 0.74
C GLY A 116 7.70 -48.90 -0.19
N TYR A 117 8.29 -50.00 0.28
CA TYR A 117 8.88 -50.97 -0.66
C TYR A 117 7.82 -51.59 -1.57
N SER A 118 8.16 -51.80 -2.84
CA SER A 118 7.20 -52.39 -3.77
C SER A 118 6.95 -53.88 -3.45
N ARG A 119 5.75 -54.36 -3.79
CA ARG A 119 5.44 -55.80 -3.72
C ARG A 119 6.40 -56.64 -4.56
N LYS A 120 6.89 -56.09 -5.68
CA LYS A 120 7.88 -56.71 -6.56
C LYS A 120 9.27 -56.82 -5.91
N TYR A 121 9.69 -55.80 -5.15
CA TYR A 121 10.90 -55.85 -4.32
C TYR A 121 10.81 -56.95 -3.26
N LEU A 122 9.67 -57.03 -2.57
CA LEU A 122 9.43 -58.09 -1.59
C LEU A 122 9.49 -59.47 -2.25
N LEU A 123 8.74 -59.65 -3.34
CA LEU A 123 8.69 -60.89 -4.10
C LEU A 123 10.10 -61.33 -4.56
N SER A 124 10.88 -60.40 -5.12
CA SER A 124 12.29 -60.64 -5.47
C SER A 124 13.11 -61.06 -4.26
N SER A 125 12.91 -60.44 -3.10
CA SER A 125 13.63 -60.78 -1.88
C SER A 125 13.33 -62.19 -1.39
N PHE A 126 12.07 -62.67 -1.52
CA PHE A 126 11.71 -64.05 -1.17
C PHE A 126 12.45 -65.08 -2.04
N PHE A 127 12.52 -64.83 -3.36
CA PHE A 127 13.22 -65.72 -4.31
C PHE A 127 14.71 -65.87 -4.01
N GLU A 128 15.32 -64.88 -3.35
CA GLU A 128 16.73 -64.93 -2.97
C GLU A 128 17.00 -65.71 -1.68
N THR A 129 15.98 -65.95 -0.85
CA THR A 129 16.16 -66.64 0.44
C THR A 129 16.61 -68.08 0.26
N ALA A 130 17.51 -68.55 1.14
CA ALA A 130 17.87 -69.96 1.21
C ALA A 130 16.64 -70.85 1.50
N GLU A 131 15.67 -70.31 2.23
CA GLU A 131 14.43 -70.98 2.54
C GLU A 131 13.60 -71.31 1.28
N PHE A 132 13.41 -70.33 0.39
CA PHE A 132 12.77 -70.56 -0.89
C PHE A 132 13.57 -71.53 -1.76
N LYS A 133 14.89 -71.34 -1.88
CA LYS A 133 15.76 -72.25 -2.66
C LYS A 133 15.63 -73.71 -2.17
N ASN A 134 15.44 -73.91 -0.87
CA ASN A 134 15.18 -75.23 -0.28
C ASN A 134 13.74 -75.74 -0.54
N SER A 135 12.73 -74.88 -0.62
CA SER A 135 11.33 -75.31 -0.85
C SER A 135 11.11 -75.92 -2.24
N ILE A 136 11.94 -75.55 -3.21
CA ILE A 136 11.85 -76.03 -4.60
C ILE A 136 13.04 -76.91 -5.04
N LYS A 137 13.94 -77.29 -4.13
CA LYS A 137 15.20 -77.98 -4.46
C LYS A 137 15.05 -79.28 -5.25
N ASP A 138 13.92 -79.97 -5.09
CA ASP A 138 13.62 -81.26 -5.72
C ASP A 138 12.83 -81.09 -7.04
N LEU A 139 12.55 -79.85 -7.44
CA LEU A 139 11.85 -79.52 -8.67
C LEU A 139 12.85 -79.31 -9.84
N ASN A 140 12.59 -79.91 -10.99
CA ASN A 140 13.36 -79.65 -12.22
C ASN A 140 12.89 -78.36 -12.91
N VAL A 141 13.09 -77.21 -12.25
CA VAL A 141 12.60 -75.90 -12.67
C VAL A 141 13.72 -74.87 -12.60
N GLU A 142 13.56 -73.76 -13.31
CA GLU A 142 14.43 -72.60 -13.16
C GLU A 142 13.81 -71.61 -12.17
N VAL A 143 14.60 -71.11 -11.21
CA VAL A 143 14.13 -70.08 -10.26
C VAL A 143 13.87 -68.77 -10.99
N GLY A 144 14.79 -68.35 -11.85
CA GLY A 144 14.76 -67.06 -12.52
C GLY A 144 15.12 -65.89 -11.59
N THR A 145 15.05 -64.68 -12.14
CA THR A 145 15.32 -63.45 -11.40
C THR A 145 14.23 -62.43 -11.69
N ILE A 146 13.71 -61.79 -10.65
CA ILE A 146 12.83 -60.64 -10.81
C ILE A 146 13.70 -59.39 -10.99
N TYR A 147 13.69 -58.83 -12.20
CA TYR A 147 14.38 -57.58 -12.47
C TYR A 147 13.65 -56.42 -11.79
N LEU A 148 14.28 -55.85 -10.77
CA LEU A 148 13.81 -54.66 -10.08
C LEU A 148 14.12 -53.41 -10.91
N GLU A 149 13.16 -52.51 -10.99
CA GLU A 149 13.32 -51.17 -11.50
C GLU A 149 13.74 -50.23 -10.35
N PRO A 150 14.27 -49.03 -10.63
CA PRO A 150 14.60 -48.06 -9.59
C PRO A 150 13.46 -47.77 -8.62
N VAL A 151 12.23 -47.76 -9.11
CA VAL A 151 11.00 -47.65 -8.31
C VAL A 151 10.80 -48.75 -7.27
N ASP A 152 11.44 -49.91 -7.44
CA ASP A 152 11.28 -51.03 -6.52
C ASP A 152 12.18 -50.92 -5.27
N TYR A 153 13.32 -50.23 -5.36
CA TYR A 153 14.28 -50.12 -4.25
C TYR A 153 14.47 -48.69 -3.70
N GLU A 154 14.02 -47.65 -4.42
CA GLU A 154 14.12 -46.26 -3.95
C GLU A 154 12.94 -45.87 -3.06
N ILE A 155 13.05 -46.26 -1.78
CA ILE A 155 12.03 -46.02 -0.75
C ILE A 155 11.70 -44.53 -0.57
N TYR A 156 12.70 -43.65 -0.62
CA TYR A 156 12.49 -42.21 -0.47
C TYR A 156 11.67 -41.63 -1.61
N ALA A 157 11.97 -42.02 -2.85
CA ALA A 157 11.22 -41.60 -4.03
C ALA A 157 9.77 -42.11 -3.98
N THR A 158 9.60 -43.37 -3.60
CA THR A 158 8.29 -44.01 -3.48
C THR A 158 7.41 -43.34 -2.43
N ASN A 159 7.95 -43.16 -1.21
CA ASN A 159 7.23 -42.51 -0.13
C ASN A 159 6.86 -41.07 -0.47
N TYR A 160 7.79 -40.34 -1.08
CA TYR A 160 7.55 -38.97 -1.49
C TYR A 160 6.42 -38.88 -2.53
N VAL A 161 6.43 -39.72 -3.57
CA VAL A 161 5.37 -39.76 -4.59
C VAL A 161 4.02 -40.15 -3.97
N ASN A 162 3.96 -41.24 -3.21
CA ASN A 162 2.72 -41.69 -2.61
C ASN A 162 2.15 -40.65 -1.64
N LYS A 163 2.99 -40.03 -0.81
CA LYS A 163 2.58 -39.00 0.14
C LYS A 163 2.07 -37.74 -0.57
N ALA A 164 2.78 -37.29 -1.61
CA ALA A 164 2.36 -36.16 -2.42
C ALA A 164 1.00 -36.43 -3.09
N PHE A 165 0.82 -37.59 -3.72
CA PHE A 165 -0.45 -37.97 -4.36
C PHE A 165 -1.60 -38.11 -3.36
N MET A 166 -1.38 -38.78 -2.22
CA MET A 166 -2.40 -38.93 -1.20
C MET A 166 -2.86 -37.58 -0.65
N LEU A 167 -1.93 -36.67 -0.32
CA LEU A 167 -2.31 -35.39 0.28
C LEU A 167 -2.85 -34.40 -0.77
N ILE A 168 -2.22 -34.32 -1.95
CA ILE A 168 -2.61 -33.36 -2.99
C ILE A 168 -3.84 -33.85 -3.76
N MET A 169 -3.91 -35.14 -4.12
CA MET A 169 -4.97 -35.70 -4.96
C MET A 169 -6.01 -36.54 -4.21
N ASN A 170 -5.81 -36.84 -2.92
CA ASN A 170 -6.66 -37.75 -2.14
C ASN A 170 -6.78 -39.17 -2.73
N ARG A 171 -5.72 -39.63 -3.40
CA ARG A 171 -5.61 -40.97 -3.97
C ARG A 171 -4.16 -41.34 -4.18
N LEU A 172 -3.85 -42.62 -4.26
CA LEU A 172 -2.57 -43.10 -4.77
C LEU A 172 -2.49 -42.88 -6.29
N PRO A 173 -1.27 -42.74 -6.86
CA PRO A 173 -1.11 -42.78 -8.30
C PRO A 173 -1.53 -44.15 -8.85
N ASP A 174 -2.07 -44.18 -10.07
CA ASP A 174 -2.20 -45.44 -10.81
C ASP A 174 -0.82 -46.00 -11.17
N GLU A 175 -0.77 -47.25 -11.65
CA GLU A 175 0.50 -47.95 -11.90
C GLU A 175 1.42 -47.23 -12.91
N ASN A 176 0.85 -46.58 -13.92
CA ASN A 176 1.61 -45.85 -14.93
C ASN A 176 2.13 -44.53 -14.37
N GLY A 177 1.29 -43.78 -13.66
CA GLY A 177 1.66 -42.54 -12.97
C GLY A 177 2.74 -42.80 -11.93
N TYR A 178 2.58 -43.86 -11.13
CA TYR A 178 3.54 -44.26 -10.10
C TYR A 178 4.93 -44.49 -10.71
N ARG A 179 5.03 -45.30 -11.76
CA ARG A 179 6.30 -45.53 -12.49
C ARG A 179 6.86 -44.26 -13.09
N TYR A 180 6.01 -43.44 -13.73
CA TYR A 180 6.44 -42.20 -14.36
C TYR A 180 7.11 -41.24 -13.36
N TRP A 181 6.46 -41.03 -12.21
CA TRP A 181 6.92 -40.09 -11.19
C TRP A 181 8.14 -40.61 -10.43
N VAL A 182 8.11 -41.87 -9.98
CA VAL A 182 9.25 -42.43 -9.23
C VAL A 182 10.48 -42.53 -10.12
N ASN A 183 10.37 -43.09 -11.34
CA ASN A 183 11.52 -43.17 -12.24
C ASN A 183 12.01 -41.78 -12.65
N GLY A 184 11.11 -40.79 -12.80
CA GLY A 184 11.48 -39.41 -13.05
C GLY A 184 12.36 -38.81 -11.94
N LEU A 185 11.95 -39.01 -10.68
CA LEU A 185 12.69 -38.53 -9.51
C LEU A 185 14.05 -39.21 -9.37
N VAL A 186 14.11 -40.54 -9.50
CA VAL A 186 15.35 -41.31 -9.34
C VAL A 186 16.35 -41.04 -10.48
N SER A 187 15.85 -40.83 -11.70
CA SER A 187 16.70 -40.48 -12.85
C SER A 187 17.08 -39.00 -12.92
N HIS A 188 16.64 -38.19 -11.95
CA HIS A 188 16.85 -36.74 -11.90
C HIS A 188 16.25 -35.97 -13.08
N ARG A 189 15.33 -36.59 -13.84
CA ARG A 189 14.58 -35.92 -14.91
C ARG A 189 13.61 -34.89 -14.35
N ILE A 190 13.10 -35.15 -13.16
CA ILE A 190 12.26 -34.23 -12.39
C ILE A 190 12.80 -34.18 -10.96
N SER A 191 12.59 -33.05 -10.31
CA SER A 191 12.91 -32.85 -8.90
C SER A 191 11.69 -33.06 -8.00
N CYS A 192 11.93 -33.06 -6.69
CA CYS A 192 10.89 -33.08 -5.68
C CYS A 192 9.91 -31.92 -5.86
N LEU A 193 10.41 -30.72 -6.16
CA LEU A 193 9.58 -29.53 -6.37
C LEU A 193 8.86 -29.53 -7.72
N ASP A 194 9.42 -30.15 -8.76
CA ASP A 194 8.71 -30.33 -10.05
C ASP A 194 7.46 -31.19 -9.88
N LEU A 195 7.55 -32.28 -9.11
CA LEU A 195 6.38 -33.10 -8.79
C LEU A 195 5.30 -32.27 -8.09
N LEU A 196 5.64 -31.52 -7.04
CA LEU A 196 4.65 -30.76 -6.27
C LEU A 196 4.02 -29.64 -7.09
N THR A 197 4.82 -28.95 -7.89
CA THR A 197 4.31 -27.86 -8.74
C THR A 197 3.40 -28.40 -9.83
N GLU A 198 3.71 -29.56 -10.43
CA GLU A 198 2.87 -30.16 -11.46
C GLU A 198 1.55 -30.70 -10.88
N LEU A 199 1.59 -31.38 -9.74
CA LEU A 199 0.37 -31.86 -9.07
C LEU A 199 -0.56 -30.70 -8.67
N GLN A 200 -0.02 -29.55 -8.29
CA GLN A 200 -0.81 -28.35 -7.97
C GLN A 200 -1.49 -27.70 -9.19
N LYS A 201 -1.03 -28.00 -10.42
CA LYS A 201 -1.70 -27.51 -11.64
C LYS A 201 -2.95 -28.32 -11.98
N SER A 202 -3.09 -29.53 -11.42
CA SER A 202 -4.20 -30.44 -11.67
C SER A 202 -5.56 -29.82 -11.34
N LYS A 203 -6.60 -30.25 -12.06
CA LYS A 203 -7.98 -29.80 -11.81
C LYS A 203 -8.44 -30.26 -10.43
N GLU A 204 -8.04 -31.46 -10.02
CA GLU A 204 -8.36 -32.06 -8.74
C GLU A 204 -7.83 -31.21 -7.59
N TYR A 205 -6.56 -30.80 -7.62
CA TYR A 205 -6.02 -29.90 -6.59
C TYR A 205 -6.76 -28.55 -6.56
N LYS A 206 -6.95 -27.92 -7.71
CA LYS A 206 -7.64 -26.62 -7.81
C LYS A 206 -9.08 -26.68 -7.27
N SER A 207 -9.77 -27.81 -7.47
CA SER A 207 -11.13 -28.01 -6.98
C SER A 207 -11.24 -28.11 -5.46
N LYS A 208 -10.15 -28.45 -4.74
CA LYS A 208 -10.16 -28.62 -3.28
C LYS A 208 -10.30 -27.30 -2.52
N GLN A 209 -9.96 -26.17 -3.13
CA GLN A 209 -9.99 -24.83 -2.48
C GLN A 209 -9.38 -24.84 -1.07
N LEU A 210 -8.21 -25.49 -0.90
CA LEU A 210 -7.58 -25.62 0.41
C LEU A 210 -7.42 -24.26 1.09
N THR A 211 -7.69 -24.21 2.38
CA THR A 211 -7.31 -23.06 3.23
C THR A 211 -5.79 -22.96 3.34
N ASN A 212 -5.29 -21.80 3.76
CA ASN A 212 -3.85 -21.60 3.99
C ASN A 212 -3.30 -22.57 5.05
N GLU A 213 -4.04 -22.79 6.14
CA GLU A 213 -3.66 -23.73 7.19
C GLU A 213 -3.56 -25.18 6.67
N GLN A 214 -4.55 -25.62 5.89
CA GLN A 214 -4.53 -26.96 5.27
C GLN A 214 -3.35 -27.11 4.29
N PHE A 215 -3.04 -26.06 3.52
CA PHE A 215 -1.91 -26.07 2.61
C PHE A 215 -0.57 -26.18 3.36
N ILE A 216 -0.40 -25.44 4.46
CA ILE A 216 0.81 -25.49 5.30
C ILE A 216 0.97 -26.89 5.90
N LYS A 217 -0.09 -27.43 6.52
CA LYS A 217 -0.07 -28.79 7.09
C LYS A 217 0.34 -29.83 6.04
N MET A 218 -0.23 -29.73 4.84
CA MET A 218 0.14 -30.58 3.71
C MET A 218 1.63 -30.42 3.32
N GLY A 219 2.14 -29.20 3.25
CA GLY A 219 3.55 -28.93 2.94
C GLY A 219 4.52 -29.57 3.95
N TYR A 220 4.25 -29.40 5.25
CA TYR A 220 5.05 -30.03 6.32
C TYR A 220 5.05 -31.56 6.20
N GLU A 221 3.89 -32.15 5.98
CA GLU A 221 3.78 -33.59 5.84
C GLU A 221 4.55 -34.10 4.61
N ILE A 222 4.43 -33.44 3.46
CA ILE A 222 5.09 -33.86 2.22
C ILE A 222 6.61 -33.66 2.28
N LEU A 223 7.06 -32.48 2.71
CA LEU A 223 8.48 -32.12 2.65
C LEU A 223 9.27 -32.69 3.82
N PHE A 224 8.70 -32.70 5.03
CA PHE A 224 9.43 -33.05 6.25
C PHE A 224 8.99 -34.38 6.86
N GLY A 225 7.88 -34.95 6.40
CA GLY A 225 7.41 -36.21 6.96
C GLY A 225 6.73 -36.10 8.32
N ARG A 226 6.42 -34.89 8.79
CA ARG A 226 5.84 -34.61 10.11
C ARG A 226 4.75 -33.55 10.04
N SER A 227 3.95 -33.45 11.09
CA SER A 227 3.01 -32.35 11.26
C SER A 227 3.73 -31.06 11.66
N ALA A 228 3.17 -29.91 11.27
CA ALA A 228 3.63 -28.60 11.71
C ALA A 228 3.44 -28.45 13.22
N ASP A 229 4.45 -27.95 13.91
CA ASP A 229 4.28 -27.46 15.28
C ASP A 229 3.43 -26.16 15.29
N ASN A 230 2.90 -25.80 16.46
CA ASN A 230 1.99 -24.66 16.58
C ASN A 230 2.65 -23.33 16.19
N GLU A 231 3.94 -23.16 16.47
CA GLU A 231 4.66 -21.92 16.18
C GLU A 231 4.87 -21.74 14.68
N GLY A 232 5.39 -22.77 14.00
CA GLY A 232 5.55 -22.79 12.55
C GLY A 232 4.22 -22.67 11.80
N LEU A 233 3.18 -23.36 12.27
CA LEU A 233 1.84 -23.26 11.67
C LEU A 233 1.29 -21.83 11.78
N ASN A 234 1.39 -21.21 12.96
CA ASN A 234 0.91 -19.84 13.17
C ASN A 234 1.71 -18.82 12.35
N PHE A 235 3.04 -18.95 12.33
CA PHE A 235 3.92 -18.08 11.55
C PHE A 235 3.55 -18.12 10.07
N TRP A 236 3.54 -19.31 9.46
CA TRP A 236 3.27 -19.44 8.03
C TRP A 236 1.84 -19.09 7.65
N THR A 237 0.87 -19.37 8.54
CA THR A 237 -0.52 -18.96 8.31
C THR A 237 -0.62 -17.45 8.27
N SER A 238 0.08 -16.75 9.17
CA SER A 238 0.17 -15.28 9.15
C SER A 238 0.80 -14.76 7.85
N GLN A 239 1.90 -15.36 7.38
CA GLN A 239 2.55 -14.97 6.13
C GLN A 239 1.63 -15.16 4.91
N LEU A 240 1.02 -16.34 4.75
CA LEU A 240 0.12 -16.60 3.62
C LEU A 240 -1.12 -15.71 3.66
N ASN A 241 -1.69 -15.47 4.85
CA ASN A 241 -2.81 -14.53 5.01
C ASN A 241 -2.40 -13.09 4.70
N SER A 242 -1.12 -12.75 4.91
CA SER A 242 -0.55 -11.47 4.52
C SER A 242 -0.22 -11.41 3.03
N GLY A 243 -0.47 -12.43 2.20
CA GLY A 243 -0.28 -12.34 0.75
C GLY A 243 1.00 -12.97 0.20
N TYR A 244 1.82 -13.60 1.06
CA TYR A 244 2.88 -14.48 0.61
C TYR A 244 2.30 -15.62 -0.24
N SER A 245 2.94 -15.93 -1.36
CA SER A 245 2.44 -16.99 -2.23
C SER A 245 2.75 -18.38 -1.69
N ARG A 246 1.94 -19.34 -2.09
CA ARG A 246 2.20 -20.77 -1.83
C ARG A 246 3.52 -21.23 -2.44
N ASN A 247 3.92 -20.66 -3.58
CA ASN A 247 5.21 -20.92 -4.21
C ASN A 247 6.36 -20.38 -3.36
N TYR A 248 6.22 -19.17 -2.80
CA TYR A 248 7.21 -18.61 -1.88
C TYR A 248 7.37 -19.49 -0.64
N LEU A 249 6.26 -19.93 -0.04
CA LEU A 249 6.27 -20.85 1.10
C LEU A 249 7.02 -22.14 0.75
N LEU A 250 6.62 -22.82 -0.33
CA LEU A 250 7.23 -24.07 -0.76
C LEU A 250 8.72 -23.89 -1.06
N ASN A 251 9.10 -22.80 -1.72
CA ASN A 251 10.50 -22.49 -1.99
C ASN A 251 11.27 -22.29 -0.68
N THR A 252 10.68 -21.59 0.30
CA THR A 252 11.34 -21.35 1.59
C THR A 252 11.48 -22.63 2.40
N MET A 253 10.43 -23.44 2.49
CA MET A 253 10.45 -24.75 3.13
C MET A 253 11.48 -25.67 2.47
N ALA A 254 11.54 -25.70 1.13
CA ALA A 254 12.50 -26.52 0.41
C ALA A 254 13.95 -26.07 0.61
N ASN A 255 14.18 -24.78 0.85
CA ASN A 255 15.51 -24.26 1.14
C ASN A 255 15.90 -24.32 2.63
N SER A 256 15.02 -24.84 3.49
CA SER A 256 15.33 -25.04 4.91
C SER A 256 16.39 -26.12 5.13
N ASN A 257 17.11 -26.02 6.25
CA ASN A 257 18.07 -27.05 6.67
C ASN A 257 17.41 -28.43 6.79
N GLU A 258 16.17 -28.47 7.28
CA GLU A 258 15.42 -29.72 7.46
C GLU A 258 15.14 -30.43 6.12
N PHE A 259 14.73 -29.70 5.07
CA PHE A 259 14.53 -30.34 3.77
C PHE A 259 15.86 -30.74 3.15
N ASN A 260 16.92 -29.93 3.30
CA ASN A 260 18.25 -30.27 2.82
C ASN A 260 18.78 -31.55 3.49
N GLU A 261 18.50 -31.76 4.79
CA GLU A 261 18.82 -33.02 5.47
C GLU A 261 18.03 -34.22 4.92
N PHE A 262 16.72 -34.07 4.67
CA PHE A 262 15.92 -35.11 4.02
C PHE A 262 16.50 -35.49 2.65
N ILE A 263 16.81 -34.48 1.83
CA ILE A 263 17.39 -34.66 0.50
C ILE A 263 18.75 -35.37 0.62
N SER A 264 19.61 -34.99 1.57
CA SER A 264 20.93 -35.60 1.77
C SER A 264 20.90 -37.10 2.12
N LYS A 265 19.81 -37.56 2.75
CA LYS A 265 19.58 -38.97 3.10
C LYS A 265 19.01 -39.78 1.93
N SER A 266 18.62 -39.11 0.85
CA SER A 266 17.96 -39.68 -0.32
C SER A 266 18.83 -39.53 -1.58
N SER A 267 18.44 -40.19 -2.66
CA SER A 267 19.00 -39.99 -4.00
C SER A 267 18.32 -38.85 -4.78
N LEU A 268 17.39 -38.12 -4.16
CA LEU A 268 16.48 -37.19 -4.85
C LEU A 268 17.13 -35.83 -5.11
N LEU A 269 16.67 -35.15 -6.16
CA LEU A 269 16.93 -33.72 -6.34
C LEU A 269 15.84 -32.89 -5.69
N LYS A 270 16.25 -31.85 -4.95
CA LYS A 270 15.34 -30.83 -4.42
C LYS A 270 14.61 -30.11 -5.55
N GLY A 271 15.35 -29.54 -6.49
CA GLY A 271 14.83 -28.62 -7.51
C GLY A 271 14.75 -27.18 -7.03
N GLU A 272 14.16 -26.32 -7.84
CA GLU A 272 13.95 -24.90 -7.55
C GLU A 272 12.56 -24.48 -8.02
N ILE A 273 11.90 -23.61 -7.25
CA ILE A 273 10.67 -22.95 -7.70
C ILE A 273 11.09 -21.57 -8.19
N LEU A 274 10.86 -21.29 -9.48
CA LEU A 274 11.07 -19.97 -10.04
C LEU A 274 10.00 -19.02 -9.50
N LEU A 275 10.37 -18.27 -8.47
CA LEU A 275 9.54 -17.21 -7.92
C LEU A 275 9.50 -16.05 -8.91
N ASN A 276 8.29 -15.64 -9.31
CA ASN A 276 8.09 -14.43 -10.10
C ASN A 276 8.28 -13.17 -9.23
N ALA A 277 8.15 -11.98 -9.82
CA ALA A 277 8.34 -10.73 -9.11
C ALA A 277 7.35 -10.59 -7.93
N ASN A 278 6.07 -10.90 -8.16
CA ASN A 278 5.02 -10.91 -7.13
C ASN A 278 5.31 -11.85 -5.97
N ASP A 279 5.86 -13.03 -6.25
CA ASP A 279 6.26 -14.00 -5.22
C ASP A 279 7.39 -13.47 -4.33
N ARG A 280 8.27 -12.61 -4.89
CA ARG A 280 9.45 -12.06 -4.18
C ARG A 280 9.16 -10.77 -3.44
N ARG A 281 8.02 -10.11 -3.70
CA ARG A 281 7.61 -8.85 -3.07
C ARG A 281 6.26 -9.00 -2.37
N PRO A 282 6.15 -9.96 -1.45
CA PRO A 282 4.88 -10.27 -0.78
C PRO A 282 4.30 -9.08 -0.04
N GLU A 283 5.12 -8.17 0.48
CA GLU A 283 4.69 -6.94 1.15
C GLU A 283 3.93 -5.98 0.24
N ILE A 284 4.30 -5.90 -1.05
CA ILE A 284 3.53 -5.14 -2.05
C ILE A 284 2.20 -5.85 -2.32
N LYS A 285 2.23 -7.18 -2.45
CA LYS A 285 1.01 -7.97 -2.65
C LYS A 285 0.07 -7.87 -1.45
N SER A 286 0.59 -7.84 -0.21
CA SER A 286 -0.16 -7.58 1.02
C SER A 286 -0.91 -6.27 0.92
N PHE A 287 -0.22 -5.21 0.48
CA PHE A 287 -0.81 -3.89 0.33
C PHE A 287 -1.95 -3.90 -0.69
N VAL A 288 -1.77 -4.55 -1.85
CA VAL A 288 -2.81 -4.71 -2.87
C VAL A 288 -4.00 -5.50 -2.34
N LEU A 289 -3.77 -6.65 -1.68
CA LEU A 289 -4.84 -7.46 -1.11
C LEU A 289 -5.63 -6.69 -0.04
N ARG A 290 -4.94 -5.86 0.76
CA ARG A 290 -5.54 -4.98 1.74
C ARG A 290 -6.41 -3.89 1.08
N MET A 291 -6.04 -3.38 -0.09
CA MET A 291 -6.93 -2.49 -0.86
C MET A 291 -8.24 -3.21 -1.23
N TYR A 292 -8.18 -4.42 -1.77
CA TYR A 292 -9.41 -5.17 -2.07
C TYR A 292 -10.26 -5.42 -0.82
N LEU A 293 -9.63 -5.91 0.26
CA LEU A 293 -10.34 -6.31 1.46
C LEU A 293 -10.91 -5.11 2.23
N ASP A 294 -10.08 -4.11 2.52
CA ASP A 294 -10.46 -3.04 3.44
C ASP A 294 -11.04 -1.81 2.73
N ILE A 295 -10.70 -1.55 1.46
CA ILE A 295 -11.31 -0.46 0.68
C ILE A 295 -12.56 -0.95 -0.04
N LEU A 296 -12.48 -2.07 -0.77
CA LEU A 296 -13.61 -2.59 -1.58
C LEU A 296 -14.50 -3.60 -0.85
N SER A 297 -14.12 -4.05 0.36
CA SER A 297 -14.88 -5.04 1.14
C SER A 297 -15.09 -6.38 0.42
N ARG A 298 -14.11 -6.80 -0.38
CA ARG A 298 -14.11 -8.12 -1.03
C ARG A 298 -12.72 -8.70 -1.13
N GLN A 299 -12.64 -10.02 -1.32
CA GLN A 299 -11.37 -10.66 -1.65
C GLN A 299 -10.95 -10.29 -3.07
N ALA A 300 -9.64 -10.14 -3.28
CA ALA A 300 -9.08 -10.06 -4.62
C ALA A 300 -9.20 -11.42 -5.30
N ASP A 301 -9.50 -11.43 -6.59
CA ASP A 301 -9.16 -12.58 -7.41
C ASP A 301 -7.64 -12.60 -7.68
N GLN A 302 -7.11 -13.78 -7.99
CA GLN A 302 -5.67 -13.96 -8.16
C GLN A 302 -5.10 -13.08 -9.27
N SER A 303 -5.82 -12.97 -10.41
CA SER A 303 -5.38 -12.20 -11.57
C SER A 303 -5.39 -10.70 -11.28
N GLY A 304 -6.41 -10.20 -10.60
CA GLY A 304 -6.51 -8.80 -10.18
C GLY A 304 -5.45 -8.41 -9.16
N ALA A 305 -5.13 -9.29 -8.20
CA ALA A 305 -4.04 -9.04 -7.24
C ALA A 305 -2.67 -9.00 -7.94
N ASP A 306 -2.41 -9.96 -8.83
CA ASP A 306 -1.14 -10.04 -9.57
C ASP A 306 -0.96 -8.82 -10.49
N TYR A 307 -1.99 -8.44 -11.22
CA TYR A 307 -1.97 -7.28 -12.12
C TYR A 307 -1.51 -6.00 -11.42
N TRP A 308 -2.10 -5.66 -10.27
CA TRP A 308 -1.73 -4.45 -9.54
C TRP A 308 -0.35 -4.55 -8.88
N THR A 309 0.00 -5.73 -8.38
CA THR A 309 1.30 -5.96 -7.73
C THR A 309 2.43 -5.81 -8.73
N ASP A 310 2.31 -6.41 -9.92
CA ASP A 310 3.33 -6.33 -10.99
C ASP A 310 3.56 -4.88 -11.42
N ARG A 311 2.49 -4.09 -11.60
CA ARG A 311 2.62 -2.68 -12.00
C ARG A 311 3.36 -1.82 -10.98
N ILE A 312 3.23 -2.09 -9.68
CA ILE A 312 3.99 -1.40 -8.64
C ILE A 312 5.45 -1.86 -8.66
N ILE A 313 5.70 -3.17 -8.80
CA ILE A 313 7.07 -3.72 -8.84
C ILE A 313 7.85 -3.19 -10.05
N GLU A 314 7.19 -3.08 -11.20
CA GLU A 314 7.75 -2.52 -12.44
C GLU A 314 7.92 -0.99 -12.38
N GLY A 315 7.34 -0.31 -11.38
CA GLY A 315 7.32 1.15 -11.28
C GLY A 315 6.40 1.83 -12.29
N SER A 316 5.52 1.07 -12.94
CA SER A 316 4.53 1.55 -13.93
C SER A 316 3.38 2.33 -13.28
N ILE A 317 3.15 2.15 -11.98
CA ILE A 317 2.31 2.99 -11.13
C ILE A 317 2.95 3.14 -9.75
N THR A 318 2.57 4.20 -9.05
CA THR A 318 2.90 4.45 -7.65
C THR A 318 1.82 3.87 -6.71
N PRO A 319 2.16 3.64 -5.42
CA PRO A 319 1.17 3.29 -4.40
C PRO A 319 0.00 4.29 -4.30
N ALA A 320 0.25 5.59 -4.47
CA ALA A 320 -0.79 6.61 -4.48
C ALA A 320 -1.76 6.44 -5.67
N GLU A 321 -1.25 6.15 -6.87
CA GLU A 321 -2.09 5.88 -8.05
C GLU A 321 -2.90 4.59 -7.92
N LEU A 322 -2.35 3.55 -7.27
CA LEU A 322 -3.13 2.36 -6.91
C LEU A 322 -4.31 2.75 -6.00
N VAL A 323 -4.03 3.46 -4.91
CA VAL A 323 -5.06 3.88 -3.96
C VAL A 323 -6.13 4.72 -4.66
N ASP A 324 -5.72 5.68 -5.49
CA ASP A 324 -6.64 6.55 -6.24
C ASP A 324 -7.51 5.75 -7.23
N SER A 325 -6.95 4.71 -7.86
CA SER A 325 -7.69 3.83 -8.76
C SER A 325 -8.77 3.03 -8.03
N PHE A 326 -8.49 2.56 -6.81
CA PHE A 326 -9.45 1.79 -6.00
C PHE A 326 -10.57 2.68 -5.46
N VAL A 327 -10.25 3.83 -4.87
CA VAL A 327 -11.25 4.73 -4.29
C VAL A 327 -12.07 5.50 -5.33
N SER A 328 -11.54 5.67 -6.55
CA SER A 328 -12.29 6.26 -7.67
C SER A 328 -13.06 5.22 -8.48
N SER A 329 -12.93 3.93 -8.16
CA SER A 329 -13.62 2.86 -8.88
C SER A 329 -15.15 2.92 -8.65
N PRO A 330 -15.96 2.50 -9.64
CA PRO A 330 -17.41 2.34 -9.47
C PRO A 330 -17.79 1.50 -8.25
N GLU A 331 -16.99 0.49 -7.91
CA GLU A 331 -17.18 -0.38 -6.74
C GLU A 331 -17.11 0.39 -5.42
N PHE A 332 -16.27 1.42 -5.34
CA PHE A 332 -16.15 2.26 -4.16
C PHE A 332 -17.12 3.44 -4.20
N VAL A 333 -17.19 4.19 -5.30
CA VAL A 333 -17.98 5.43 -5.36
C VAL A 333 -19.49 5.19 -5.33
N ASN A 334 -19.97 4.03 -5.79
CA ASN A 334 -21.39 3.68 -5.75
C ASN A 334 -21.85 3.16 -4.38
N THR A 335 -20.96 3.12 -3.38
CA THR A 335 -21.35 2.81 -2.01
C THR A 335 -21.96 4.07 -1.36
N ASN A 336 -23.16 3.94 -0.78
CA ASN A 336 -23.78 5.01 0.01
C ASN A 336 -23.18 5.05 1.44
N MET A 337 -21.85 5.16 1.50
CA MET A 337 -21.05 4.98 2.71
C MET A 337 -21.12 6.21 3.63
N SER A 338 -21.20 6.00 4.94
CA SER A 338 -21.08 7.09 5.93
C SER A 338 -19.63 7.62 6.03
N TYR A 339 -19.41 8.81 6.62
CA TYR A 339 -18.05 9.31 6.85
C TYR A 339 -17.24 8.41 7.79
N ASN A 340 -17.86 7.89 8.85
CA ASN A 340 -17.20 6.95 9.76
C ASN A 340 -16.76 5.65 9.05
N GLU A 341 -17.64 5.09 8.22
CA GLU A 341 -17.31 3.90 7.46
C GLU A 341 -16.19 4.18 6.45
N PHE A 342 -16.24 5.32 5.75
CA PHE A 342 -15.17 5.77 4.86
C PHE A 342 -13.83 5.84 5.58
N LEU A 343 -13.76 6.54 6.71
CA LEU A 343 -12.52 6.70 7.47
C LEU A 343 -11.98 5.36 7.99
N ASN A 344 -12.85 4.48 8.48
CA ASN A 344 -12.43 3.16 8.93
C ASN A 344 -11.81 2.32 7.81
N ARG A 345 -12.37 2.41 6.59
CA ARG A 345 -11.79 1.75 5.41
C ARG A 345 -10.45 2.37 5.01
N ILE A 346 -10.35 3.70 5.00
CA ILE A 346 -9.09 4.41 4.70
C ILE A 346 -7.98 4.04 5.68
N TYR A 347 -8.24 4.04 7.00
CA TYR A 347 -7.25 3.64 8.00
C TYR A 347 -6.79 2.19 7.82
N LYS A 348 -7.72 1.24 7.69
CA LYS A 348 -7.37 -0.17 7.52
C LYS A 348 -6.65 -0.43 6.20
N GLY A 349 -7.20 0.08 5.10
CA GLY A 349 -6.65 -0.06 3.77
C GLY A 349 -5.26 0.56 3.67
N ILE A 350 -5.18 1.88 3.83
CA ILE A 350 -3.97 2.65 3.53
C ILE A 350 -2.92 2.46 4.62
N MET A 351 -3.30 2.60 5.89
CA MET A 351 -2.37 2.57 7.02
C MET A 351 -2.14 1.17 7.60
N GLY A 352 -2.97 0.18 7.25
CA GLY A 352 -2.82 -1.18 7.77
C GLY A 352 -3.21 -1.35 9.24
N ARG A 353 -3.96 -0.40 9.81
CA ARG A 353 -4.36 -0.43 11.23
C ARG A 353 -5.77 0.09 11.43
N ASN A 354 -6.36 -0.24 12.58
CA ASN A 354 -7.58 0.40 13.02
C ASN A 354 -7.32 1.88 13.36
N SER A 355 -8.34 2.69 13.15
CA SER A 355 -8.38 4.08 13.60
C SER A 355 -8.53 4.14 15.13
N ASP A 356 -7.94 5.16 15.75
CA ASP A 356 -8.22 5.51 17.14
C ASP A 356 -9.31 6.60 17.21
N SER A 357 -9.94 6.75 18.38
CA SER A 357 -11.07 7.67 18.55
C SER A 357 -10.69 9.13 18.26
N SER A 358 -9.48 9.56 18.61
CA SER A 358 -8.98 10.91 18.31
C SER A 358 -8.81 11.17 16.81
N GLY A 359 -8.22 10.21 16.09
CA GLY A 359 -8.00 10.30 14.66
C GLY A 359 -9.31 10.31 13.88
N ILE A 360 -10.27 9.45 14.24
CA ILE A 360 -11.62 9.49 13.65
C ILE A 360 -12.28 10.84 13.88
N ASN A 361 -12.27 11.34 15.12
CA ASN A 361 -12.92 12.62 15.43
C ASN A 361 -12.31 13.79 14.64
N TYR A 362 -10.98 13.84 14.52
CA TYR A 362 -10.29 14.85 13.72
C TYR A 362 -10.74 14.82 12.25
N TRP A 363 -10.71 13.66 11.60
CA TRP A 363 -11.07 13.57 10.19
C TRP A 363 -12.58 13.76 9.96
N LEU A 364 -13.43 13.32 10.88
CA LEU A 364 -14.85 13.61 10.84
C LEU A 364 -15.08 15.12 10.88
N GLU A 365 -14.40 15.84 11.76
CA GLU A 365 -14.50 17.30 11.86
C GLU A 365 -14.08 17.96 10.54
N ILE A 366 -12.94 17.55 9.96
CA ILE A 366 -12.49 18.01 8.64
C ILE A 366 -13.56 17.76 7.56
N MET A 367 -14.15 16.56 7.52
CA MET A 367 -15.20 16.24 6.54
C MET A 367 -16.53 16.96 6.80
N LEU A 368 -16.89 17.22 8.07
CA LEU A 368 -18.07 18.00 8.46
C LEU A 368 -17.90 19.49 8.15
N ASN A 369 -16.68 20.00 8.23
CA ASN A 369 -16.29 21.32 7.73
C ASN A 369 -16.28 21.37 6.19
N GLY A 370 -16.54 20.21 5.56
CA GLY A 370 -16.95 19.96 4.19
C GLY A 370 -15.88 19.30 3.32
N TYR A 371 -14.67 19.05 3.85
CA TYR A 371 -13.51 18.66 3.04
C TYR A 371 -13.84 17.35 2.36
N SER A 372 -13.48 17.24 1.08
CA SER A 372 -13.88 16.07 0.31
C SER A 372 -13.15 14.83 0.80
N ARG A 373 -13.71 13.67 0.47
CA ARG A 373 -13.04 12.38 0.67
C ARG A 373 -11.66 12.34 0.00
N ARG A 374 -11.49 13.04 -1.13
CA ARG A 374 -10.21 13.13 -1.85
C ARG A 374 -9.19 13.97 -1.10
N TYR A 375 -9.61 15.04 -0.42
CA TYR A 375 -8.73 15.79 0.48
C TYR A 375 -8.18 14.90 1.60
N VAL A 376 -9.07 14.22 2.31
CA VAL A 376 -8.68 13.28 3.37
C VAL A 376 -7.71 12.23 2.81
N LEU A 377 -8.04 11.65 1.67
CA LEU A 377 -7.19 10.66 1.02
C LEU A 377 -5.78 11.19 0.72
N SER A 378 -5.69 12.38 0.14
CA SER A 378 -4.40 13.04 -0.15
C SER A 378 -3.61 13.29 1.13
N SER A 379 -4.25 13.72 2.22
CA SER A 379 -3.58 13.91 3.52
C SER A 379 -3.01 12.61 4.10
N PHE A 380 -3.73 11.49 3.97
CA PHE A 380 -3.22 10.18 4.38
C PHE A 380 -1.99 9.78 3.55
N ILE A 381 -2.07 9.91 2.23
CA ILE A 381 -0.97 9.61 1.30
C ILE A 381 0.25 10.52 1.52
N ASN A 382 0.06 11.76 1.94
CA ASN A 382 1.14 12.71 2.20
C ASN A 382 1.70 12.66 3.63
N SER A 383 1.13 11.82 4.50
CA SER A 383 1.63 11.66 5.85
C SER A 383 3.00 10.97 5.92
N GLN A 384 3.73 11.25 7.00
CA GLN A 384 4.97 10.53 7.31
C GLN A 384 4.70 9.03 7.57
N GLU A 385 3.54 8.69 8.12
CA GLU A 385 3.16 7.30 8.40
C GLU A 385 3.06 6.50 7.10
N PHE A 386 2.35 7.00 6.09
CA PHE A 386 2.28 6.33 4.79
C PHE A 386 3.65 6.26 4.11
N THR A 387 4.45 7.31 4.22
CA THR A 387 5.84 7.30 3.73
C THR A 387 6.65 6.17 4.36
N ASN A 388 6.54 5.98 5.68
CA ASN A 388 7.23 4.90 6.38
C ASN A 388 6.74 3.51 5.96
N ILE A 389 5.42 3.35 5.73
CA ILE A 389 4.84 2.10 5.21
C ILE A 389 5.43 1.76 3.84
N ILE A 390 5.43 2.71 2.90
CA ILE A 390 5.96 2.49 1.56
C ILE A 390 7.47 2.22 1.58
N ASN A 391 8.23 2.93 2.42
CA ASN A 391 9.66 2.66 2.62
C ASN A 391 9.90 1.27 3.21
N SER A 392 9.03 0.79 4.11
CA SER A 392 9.14 -0.57 4.66
C SER A 392 8.97 -1.65 3.60
N TYR A 393 8.29 -1.32 2.49
CA TYR A 393 8.18 -2.17 1.33
C TYR A 393 9.39 -2.07 0.40
N GLY A 394 10.40 -1.24 0.69
CA GLY A 394 11.54 -1.00 -0.20
C GLY A 394 11.21 -0.17 -1.45
N LEU A 395 10.14 0.64 -1.38
CA LEU A 395 9.75 1.57 -2.44
C LEU A 395 10.10 3.00 -2.01
N ASN A 396 10.71 3.79 -2.91
CA ASN A 396 11.15 5.16 -2.60
C ASN A 396 10.21 6.23 -3.19
N ASN A 397 9.30 5.85 -4.08
CA ASN A 397 8.33 6.76 -4.69
C ASN A 397 6.91 6.31 -4.33
N LYS A 398 6.29 7.01 -3.37
CA LYS A 398 4.91 6.77 -2.96
C LYS A 398 3.88 7.37 -3.92
N GLY A 399 4.27 8.35 -4.74
CA GLY A 399 3.35 9.16 -5.56
C GLY A 399 2.55 10.18 -4.76
N GLU A 400 1.64 10.88 -5.44
CA GLU A 400 0.82 11.94 -4.88
C GLU A 400 -0.61 11.89 -5.42
N ILE A 401 -1.57 12.35 -4.62
CA ILE A 401 -2.95 12.55 -5.06
C ILE A 401 -3.19 14.04 -5.16
N TYR A 402 -3.38 14.50 -6.39
CA TYR A 402 -3.67 15.90 -6.69
C TYR A 402 -5.10 16.27 -6.30
N LEU A 403 -5.21 17.43 -5.65
CA LEU A 403 -6.48 18.01 -5.23
C LEU A 403 -6.95 19.05 -6.25
N SER A 404 -8.27 19.13 -6.40
CA SER A 404 -8.95 20.19 -7.13
C SER A 404 -9.60 21.19 -6.17
N GLY A 405 -10.02 22.35 -6.66
CA GLY A 405 -10.76 23.33 -5.85
C GLY A 405 -12.13 22.85 -5.35
N ALA A 406 -12.62 21.71 -5.83
CA ALA A 406 -13.83 21.06 -5.31
C ALA A 406 -13.56 20.18 -4.08
N ASP A 407 -12.29 19.85 -3.80
CA ASP A 407 -11.92 18.92 -2.74
C ASP A 407 -11.76 19.58 -1.36
N ILE A 408 -11.74 20.91 -1.34
CA ILE A 408 -11.58 21.74 -0.14
C ILE A 408 -12.88 22.52 0.05
N PRO A 409 -13.47 22.52 1.25
CA PRO A 409 -14.80 23.01 1.47
C PRO A 409 -14.84 24.42 1.93
N PHE A 410 -16.08 24.87 2.03
CA PHE A 410 -16.40 26.20 2.40
C PHE A 410 -16.36 26.50 3.92
N GLY A 411 -15.73 25.65 4.74
CA GLY A 411 -15.38 25.94 6.14
C GLY A 411 -14.03 26.66 6.30
N ALA A 412 -13.11 26.48 5.33
CA ALA A 412 -11.97 27.37 5.09
C ALA A 412 -12.35 28.55 4.17
N SER A 413 -13.65 28.82 4.02
CA SER A 413 -14.13 29.90 3.16
C SER A 413 -13.86 31.24 3.74
N VAL A 414 -13.25 32.06 2.90
CA VAL A 414 -13.26 33.48 3.09
C VAL A 414 -14.57 34.01 2.52
N TYR A 415 -15.40 34.58 3.39
CA TYR A 415 -16.66 35.21 3.04
C TYR A 415 -16.44 36.67 2.71
N GLY A 416 -17.21 37.12 1.74
CA GLY A 416 -17.31 38.52 1.35
C GLY A 416 -18.75 39.01 1.37
N ILE A 417 -18.93 40.30 1.63
CA ILE A 417 -20.20 41.00 1.42
C ILE A 417 -20.01 41.98 0.26
N THR A 418 -20.85 41.87 -0.78
CA THR A 418 -20.80 42.80 -1.91
C THR A 418 -21.15 44.23 -1.46
N LYS A 419 -20.43 45.22 -1.99
CA LYS A 419 -20.59 46.64 -1.67
C LYS A 419 -20.47 47.53 -2.90
N ASN A 420 -20.94 48.76 -2.79
CA ASN A 420 -20.89 49.84 -3.78
C ASN A 420 -21.65 49.62 -5.10
N PHE A 421 -21.74 48.39 -5.61
CA PHE A 421 -22.35 48.08 -6.90
C PHE A 421 -23.11 46.74 -6.89
N VAL A 422 -24.07 46.61 -7.82
CA VAL A 422 -24.56 45.30 -8.27
C VAL A 422 -23.49 44.68 -9.16
N VAL A 423 -23.17 43.40 -8.95
CA VAL A 423 -22.00 42.76 -9.56
C VAL A 423 -22.42 41.61 -10.47
N ASN A 424 -22.01 41.63 -11.73
CA ASN A 424 -22.28 40.52 -12.64
C ASN A 424 -21.24 39.41 -12.50
N ILE A 425 -21.68 38.14 -12.44
CA ILE A 425 -20.77 36.99 -12.42
C ILE A 425 -20.22 36.76 -13.83
N LYS A 426 -18.91 36.60 -13.94
CA LYS A 426 -18.22 36.27 -15.20
C LYS A 426 -17.82 34.80 -15.24
N THR A 427 -17.84 34.19 -16.43
CA THR A 427 -17.41 32.80 -16.64
C THR A 427 -15.89 32.67 -16.70
N THR A 428 -15.17 33.73 -17.08
CA THR A 428 -13.70 33.81 -17.13
C THR A 428 -13.24 35.20 -16.66
N THR A 429 -11.92 35.42 -16.61
CA THR A 429 -11.30 36.72 -16.29
C THR A 429 -11.23 37.68 -17.50
N ASP A 430 -11.86 37.33 -18.63
CA ASP A 430 -12.04 38.24 -19.76
C ASP A 430 -13.10 39.30 -19.41
N ASP A 431 -12.79 40.56 -19.69
CA ASP A 431 -13.68 41.68 -19.42
C ASP A 431 -15.02 41.59 -20.14
N LYS A 432 -15.07 40.93 -21.29
CA LYS A 432 -16.30 40.71 -22.07
C LYS A 432 -17.09 39.50 -21.58
N ALA A 433 -16.47 38.56 -20.85
CA ALA A 433 -17.17 37.42 -20.29
C ALA A 433 -18.17 37.89 -19.23
N SER A 434 -19.42 37.49 -19.37
CA SER A 434 -20.52 37.81 -18.44
C SER A 434 -21.54 36.69 -18.47
N THR A 435 -22.32 36.60 -17.40
CA THR A 435 -23.49 35.70 -17.31
C THR A 435 -24.75 36.55 -17.18
N ASN A 436 -25.92 35.92 -17.23
CA ASN A 436 -27.18 36.59 -16.90
C ASN A 436 -27.40 36.75 -15.38
N VAL A 437 -26.40 36.42 -14.54
CA VAL A 437 -26.51 36.39 -13.09
C VAL A 437 -25.88 37.65 -12.49
N ASN A 438 -26.71 38.44 -11.81
CA ASN A 438 -26.28 39.62 -11.06
C ASN A 438 -26.40 39.36 -9.56
N ILE A 439 -25.35 39.69 -8.83
CA ILE A 439 -25.28 39.64 -7.38
C ILE A 439 -25.73 41.00 -6.82
N PRO A 440 -26.84 41.05 -6.06
CA PRO A 440 -27.30 42.28 -5.42
C PRO A 440 -26.26 42.85 -4.44
N LEU A 441 -26.38 44.14 -4.13
CA LEU A 441 -25.61 44.79 -3.08
C LEU A 441 -25.90 44.15 -1.70
N GLY A 442 -24.88 43.98 -0.87
CA GLY A 442 -25.02 43.39 0.47
C GLY A 442 -25.14 41.87 0.47
N SER A 443 -24.96 41.21 -0.67
CA SER A 443 -25.05 39.76 -0.78
C SER A 443 -23.82 39.08 -0.19
N LYS A 444 -24.06 37.99 0.53
CA LYS A 444 -23.00 37.09 0.98
C LYS A 444 -22.49 36.27 -0.20
N ILE A 445 -21.18 36.31 -0.39
CA ILE A 445 -20.46 35.50 -1.37
C ILE A 445 -19.33 34.77 -0.66
N VAL A 446 -18.83 33.74 -1.32
CA VAL A 446 -17.60 33.10 -0.90
C VAL A 446 -16.51 33.38 -1.89
N LEU A 447 -15.36 33.78 -1.37
CA LEU A 447 -14.13 34.00 -2.08
C LEU A 447 -13.36 32.68 -2.11
N VAL A 448 -13.22 32.14 -3.31
CA VAL A 448 -12.49 30.90 -3.60
C VAL A 448 -11.02 31.19 -3.81
N ASP A 449 -10.70 32.26 -4.56
CA ASP A 449 -9.32 32.60 -4.92
C ASP A 449 -9.17 34.06 -5.36
N LYS A 450 -7.95 34.59 -5.31
CA LYS A 450 -7.53 35.88 -5.90
C LYS A 450 -6.87 35.60 -7.25
N VAL A 451 -7.41 36.14 -8.33
CA VAL A 451 -6.95 35.85 -9.70
C VAL A 451 -6.57 37.14 -10.43
N LYS A 452 -5.40 37.14 -11.08
CA LYS A 452 -4.99 38.21 -11.99
C LYS A 452 -5.52 37.92 -13.40
N GLY A 453 -6.41 38.77 -13.90
CA GLY A 453 -6.80 38.79 -15.31
C GLY A 453 -5.92 39.72 -16.13
N ASN A 454 -6.16 39.79 -17.44
CA ASN A 454 -5.37 40.59 -18.38
C ASN A 454 -5.37 42.09 -18.04
N SER A 455 -6.48 42.61 -17.53
CA SER A 455 -6.63 44.06 -17.25
C SER A 455 -7.04 44.38 -15.83
N TYR A 456 -7.60 43.42 -15.09
CA TYR A 456 -8.11 43.64 -13.73
C TYR A 456 -7.82 42.44 -12.83
N GLU A 457 -7.94 42.68 -11.53
CA GLU A 457 -7.92 41.66 -10.50
C GLU A 457 -9.34 41.17 -10.23
N TYR A 458 -9.45 39.87 -9.98
CA TYR A 458 -10.72 39.18 -9.79
C TYR A 458 -10.69 38.37 -8.49
N TYR A 459 -11.85 38.22 -7.88
CA TYR A 459 -12.11 37.09 -7.01
C TYR A 459 -12.78 35.99 -7.82
N LYS A 460 -12.28 34.76 -7.72
CA LYS A 460 -13.09 33.59 -8.03
C LYS A 460 -14.06 33.39 -6.88
N ILE A 461 -15.33 33.20 -7.17
CA ILE A 461 -16.38 33.18 -6.16
C ILE A 461 -17.37 32.05 -6.37
N ARG A 462 -18.06 31.69 -5.28
CA ARG A 462 -19.37 31.05 -5.35
C ARG A 462 -20.41 31.96 -4.70
N TYR A 463 -21.56 32.06 -5.33
CA TYR A 463 -22.70 32.84 -4.88
C TYR A 463 -23.95 31.97 -4.85
N LYS A 464 -24.71 32.06 -3.76
CA LYS A 464 -25.97 31.36 -3.59
C LYS A 464 -27.10 32.39 -3.60
N ASP A 465 -28.03 32.26 -4.52
CA ASP A 465 -29.17 33.19 -4.60
C ASP A 465 -30.27 32.87 -3.59
N SER A 466 -31.34 33.67 -3.61
CA SER A 466 -32.51 33.50 -2.74
C SER A 466 -33.28 32.21 -2.96
N ASN A 467 -33.12 31.55 -4.11
CA ASN A 467 -33.76 30.28 -4.45
C ASN A 467 -32.88 29.07 -4.10
N ASN A 468 -31.76 29.29 -3.39
CA ASN A 468 -30.73 28.31 -3.09
C ASN A 468 -29.95 27.79 -4.31
N GLN A 469 -30.05 28.43 -5.47
CA GLN A 469 -29.22 28.08 -6.62
C GLN A 469 -27.79 28.60 -6.42
N VAL A 470 -26.80 27.74 -6.67
CA VAL A 470 -25.38 28.07 -6.55
C VAL A 470 -24.81 28.41 -7.93
N TYR A 471 -24.10 29.52 -7.98
CA TYR A 471 -23.37 30.01 -9.14
C TYR A 471 -21.89 30.10 -8.81
N GLU A 472 -21.04 29.72 -9.75
CA GLU A 472 -19.60 29.91 -9.67
C GLU A 472 -19.12 30.82 -10.80
N GLY A 473 -18.09 31.61 -10.54
CA GLY A 473 -17.46 32.43 -11.56
C GLY A 473 -16.50 33.45 -10.98
N TYR A 474 -16.35 34.57 -11.67
CA TYR A 474 -15.40 35.63 -11.32
C TYR A 474 -16.12 36.96 -11.16
N ILE A 475 -15.71 37.74 -10.17
CA ILE A 475 -16.11 39.14 -10.01
C ILE A 475 -14.86 40.00 -9.89
N ARG A 476 -14.90 41.24 -10.37
CA ARG A 476 -13.76 42.15 -10.22
C ARG A 476 -13.50 42.41 -8.74
N LYS A 477 -12.26 42.66 -8.36
CA LYS A 477 -11.95 43.19 -7.02
C LYS A 477 -12.42 44.65 -6.89
N LYS A 478 -12.34 45.41 -7.98
CA LYS A 478 -12.69 46.84 -8.04
C LYS A 478 -13.48 47.23 -9.28
N ILE A 479 -14.31 48.25 -9.12
CA ILE A 479 -15.01 48.94 -10.21
C ILE A 479 -14.85 50.44 -9.98
N SER A 480 -14.38 51.17 -11.00
CA SER A 480 -14.15 52.62 -10.94
C SER A 480 -13.30 53.08 -9.74
N GLY A 481 -12.28 52.29 -9.37
CA GLY A 481 -11.40 52.56 -8.23
C GLY A 481 -11.93 52.13 -6.86
N TYR A 482 -13.20 51.75 -6.75
CA TYR A 482 -13.81 51.32 -5.49
C TYR A 482 -13.78 49.79 -5.36
N GLN A 483 -13.42 49.31 -4.17
CA GLN A 483 -13.57 47.90 -3.78
C GLN A 483 -15.04 47.48 -3.83
N ILE A 484 -15.32 46.28 -4.33
CA ILE A 484 -16.71 45.79 -4.46
C ILE A 484 -17.08 44.69 -3.46
N VAL A 485 -16.12 44.25 -2.63
CA VAL A 485 -16.34 43.25 -1.58
C VAL A 485 -15.67 43.72 -0.28
N ASP A 486 -16.38 43.65 0.84
CA ASP A 486 -15.76 43.62 2.16
C ASP A 486 -15.51 42.16 2.55
N VAL A 487 -14.27 41.77 2.80
CA VAL A 487 -13.91 40.45 3.33
C VAL A 487 -14.12 40.45 4.83
N ILE A 488 -14.76 39.40 5.38
CA ILE A 488 -15.28 39.44 6.76
C ILE A 488 -14.73 38.35 7.68
N ASN A 489 -13.98 37.39 7.15
CA ASN A 489 -13.22 36.40 7.91
C ASN A 489 -11.98 35.98 7.12
N ASP A 490 -11.23 35.03 7.66
CA ASP A 490 -10.00 34.51 7.04
C ASP A 490 -10.05 32.99 6.92
N ASN A 491 -9.12 32.44 6.17
CA ASN A 491 -8.82 31.01 6.19
C ASN A 491 -7.79 30.68 7.28
N GLU A 492 -7.55 29.39 7.51
CA GLU A 492 -6.61 28.91 8.52
C GLU A 492 -5.16 29.37 8.26
N GLN A 493 -4.83 29.64 6.99
CA GLN A 493 -3.52 30.12 6.55
C GLN A 493 -3.35 31.65 6.74
N ASN A 494 -4.41 32.37 7.13
CA ASN A 494 -4.46 33.82 7.26
C ASN A 494 -4.12 34.59 5.97
N GLU A 495 -4.51 34.09 4.80
CA GLU A 495 -4.16 34.66 3.48
C GLU A 495 -4.92 35.98 3.17
N TYR A 496 -5.95 36.31 3.95
CA TYR A 496 -6.69 37.56 3.85
C TYR A 496 -6.39 38.53 4.99
N LEU A 497 -5.47 38.16 5.89
CA LEU A 497 -4.94 39.06 6.89
C LEU A 497 -4.17 40.21 6.21
N GLY A 498 -4.43 41.44 6.64
CA GLY A 498 -3.82 42.64 6.08
C GLY A 498 -4.62 43.28 4.93
N ILE A 499 -5.72 42.65 4.50
CA ILE A 499 -6.58 43.15 3.42
C ILE A 499 -7.19 44.53 3.69
N LEU A 500 -7.34 44.90 4.97
CA LEU A 500 -7.78 46.25 5.34
C LEU A 500 -6.77 47.31 4.89
N SER A 501 -5.49 47.09 5.18
CA SER A 501 -4.42 48.06 4.91
C SER A 501 -4.00 48.11 3.45
N GLU A 502 -4.04 46.99 2.71
CA GLU A 502 -3.57 46.96 1.31
C GLU A 502 -4.34 47.93 0.39
N VAL A 503 -5.60 48.24 0.73
CA VAL A 503 -6.43 49.20 -0.02
C VAL A 503 -5.87 50.61 0.03
N TYR A 504 -5.26 50.98 1.16
CA TYR A 504 -4.72 52.31 1.41
C TYR A 504 -3.24 52.46 1.05
N GLU A 505 -2.54 51.34 0.81
CA GLU A 505 -1.13 51.30 0.41
C GLU A 505 -1.02 51.27 -1.12
N SER A 506 -0.58 50.15 -1.71
CA SER A 506 -0.46 49.99 -3.16
C SER A 506 -1.73 49.50 -3.84
N ASN A 507 -2.86 49.57 -3.15
CA ASN A 507 -4.13 49.06 -3.64
C ASN A 507 -4.16 47.52 -3.83
N GLY A 508 -3.23 46.79 -3.21
CA GLY A 508 -3.10 45.34 -3.31
C GLY A 508 -2.15 44.86 -4.41
N ASP A 509 -1.48 45.76 -5.13
CA ASP A 509 -0.63 45.41 -6.27
C ASP A 509 0.79 45.00 -5.82
N PRO A 510 1.21 43.73 -6.03
CA PRO A 510 2.56 43.27 -5.71
C PRO A 510 3.63 43.85 -6.64
N GLY A 511 3.25 44.37 -7.82
CA GLY A 511 4.15 45.00 -8.79
C GLY A 511 4.30 46.51 -8.61
N ALA A 512 3.63 47.11 -7.62
CA ALA A 512 3.67 48.54 -7.41
C ALA A 512 5.10 49.04 -7.15
N VAL A 513 5.47 50.13 -7.82
CA VAL A 513 6.73 50.85 -7.63
C VAL A 513 6.43 52.34 -7.59
N SER A 514 6.71 53.00 -6.46
CA SER A 514 6.54 54.45 -6.35
C SER A 514 7.65 55.21 -7.09
N THR A 515 7.42 56.48 -7.42
CA THR A 515 8.41 57.32 -8.11
C THR A 515 9.59 57.70 -7.21
N GLY A 516 9.43 57.63 -5.89
CA GLY A 516 10.44 58.03 -4.89
C GLY A 516 10.75 59.53 -4.84
N ASN A 517 10.09 60.36 -5.65
CA ASN A 517 10.33 61.80 -5.70
C ASN A 517 9.67 62.50 -4.49
N GLY A 518 10.49 63.09 -3.62
CA GLY A 518 10.04 63.83 -2.44
C GLY A 518 9.75 62.97 -1.20
N ASP A 519 9.96 61.65 -1.27
CA ASP A 519 9.77 60.73 -0.14
C ASP A 519 11.11 60.51 0.60
N PRO A 520 11.19 60.81 1.92
CA PRO A 520 12.35 60.49 2.74
C PRO A 520 12.80 59.02 2.65
N GLY A 521 11.85 58.09 2.43
CA GLY A 521 12.08 56.65 2.31
C GLY A 521 12.54 56.16 0.93
N GLY A 522 12.66 57.04 -0.07
CA GLY A 522 12.99 56.65 -1.44
C GLY A 522 11.85 55.93 -2.16
N LYS A 523 12.17 55.14 -3.19
CA LYS A 523 11.14 54.32 -3.87
C LYS A 523 10.61 53.25 -2.93
N SER A 524 9.32 52.97 -3.03
CA SER A 524 8.61 51.95 -2.26
C SER A 524 8.03 50.90 -3.21
N TYR A 525 8.11 49.63 -2.79
CA TYR A 525 7.82 48.47 -3.64
C TYR A 525 6.74 47.56 -3.02
N GLY A 526 5.87 47.03 -3.87
CA GLY A 526 4.93 45.97 -3.53
C GLY A 526 3.73 46.38 -2.68
N VAL A 527 3.00 45.37 -2.22
CA VAL A 527 1.67 45.46 -1.60
C VAL A 527 1.65 46.40 -0.38
N TRP A 528 2.64 46.25 0.49
CA TRP A 528 2.79 47.01 1.74
C TRP A 528 4.00 47.97 1.71
N GLN A 529 4.36 48.48 0.53
CA GLN A 529 5.29 49.61 0.34
C GLN A 529 6.65 49.45 1.06
N LEU A 530 7.40 48.40 0.71
CA LEU A 530 8.76 48.18 1.18
C LEU A 530 9.69 49.31 0.68
N SER A 531 10.19 50.12 1.61
CA SER A 531 11.07 51.26 1.34
C SER A 531 12.50 50.80 0.98
N SER A 532 13.03 51.41 -0.09
CA SER A 532 14.41 51.22 -0.57
C SER A 532 15.48 51.90 0.30
N LYS A 533 15.22 53.07 0.89
CA LYS A 533 16.21 53.77 1.75
C LYS A 533 16.20 53.35 3.21
N VAL A 534 15.04 52.94 3.73
CA VAL A 534 14.88 52.53 5.14
C VAL A 534 15.28 51.05 5.34
N GLY A 535 15.70 50.36 4.27
CA GLY A 535 16.29 49.01 4.33
C GLY A 535 15.29 47.85 4.37
N SER A 536 13.99 48.14 4.46
CA SER A 536 12.93 47.11 4.47
C SER A 536 12.87 46.30 3.17
N LEU A 537 13.15 46.92 2.03
CA LEU A 537 13.25 46.23 0.73
C LEU A 537 14.45 45.28 0.70
N ASP A 538 15.63 45.72 1.14
CA ASP A 538 16.83 44.89 1.14
C ASP A 538 16.72 43.72 2.12
N SER A 539 16.03 43.93 3.24
CA SER A 539 15.70 42.88 4.20
C SER A 539 14.76 41.84 3.59
N PHE A 540 13.74 42.27 2.83
CA PHE A 540 12.86 41.36 2.10
C PHE A 540 13.62 40.55 1.05
N ILE A 541 14.48 41.19 0.24
CA ILE A 541 15.28 40.51 -0.77
C ILE A 541 16.19 39.48 -0.09
N SER A 542 16.88 39.85 0.98
CA SER A 542 17.76 38.94 1.71
C SER A 542 17.00 37.74 2.31
N TRP A 543 15.78 37.97 2.81
CA TRP A 543 14.89 36.90 3.26
C TRP A 543 14.49 35.93 2.13
N LEU A 544 14.26 36.43 0.90
CA LEU A 544 13.95 35.59 -0.26
C LEU A 544 15.03 34.57 -0.60
N TYR A 545 16.30 34.79 -0.19
CA TYR A 545 17.38 33.83 -0.44
C TYR A 545 17.04 32.42 0.07
N ASN A 546 16.43 32.33 1.25
CA ASN A 546 16.06 31.06 1.88
C ASN A 546 14.66 30.56 1.46
N GLU A 547 13.81 31.44 0.94
CA GLU A 547 12.39 31.16 0.72
C GLU A 547 12.05 30.90 -0.75
N LYS A 548 12.64 31.70 -1.66
CA LYS A 548 12.46 31.57 -3.11
C LYS A 548 13.72 32.08 -3.81
N LYS A 549 14.75 31.23 -3.83
CA LYS A 549 16.09 31.56 -4.33
C LYS A 549 16.09 32.05 -5.79
N ASP A 550 15.18 31.56 -6.63
CA ASP A 550 15.07 32.01 -8.02
C ASP A 550 14.66 33.49 -8.12
N PHE A 551 13.70 33.94 -7.31
CA PHE A 551 13.27 35.34 -7.30
C PHE A 551 14.35 36.25 -6.71
N TYR A 552 15.03 35.78 -5.66
CA TYR A 552 16.21 36.44 -5.12
C TYR A 552 17.26 36.68 -6.22
N ASN A 553 17.60 35.64 -6.99
CA ASN A 553 18.60 35.73 -8.05
C ASN A 553 18.20 36.75 -9.12
N VAL A 554 16.94 36.73 -9.58
CA VAL A 554 16.41 37.70 -10.55
C VAL A 554 16.59 39.14 -10.05
N LEU A 555 16.18 39.40 -8.80
CA LEU A 555 16.25 40.75 -8.21
C LEU A 555 17.69 41.21 -7.95
N ILE A 556 18.57 40.32 -7.49
CA ILE A 556 19.98 40.65 -7.24
C ILE A 556 20.75 40.85 -8.54
N THR A 557 20.54 40.02 -9.56
CA THR A 557 21.15 40.23 -10.88
C THR A 557 20.73 41.59 -11.46
N ALA A 558 19.46 41.95 -11.35
CA ALA A 558 18.97 43.26 -11.77
C ALA A 558 19.57 44.41 -10.94
N LYS A 559 19.68 44.25 -9.61
CA LYS A 559 20.32 45.22 -8.71
C LYS A 559 21.80 45.42 -9.03
N ILE A 560 22.53 44.35 -9.37
CA ILE A 560 23.94 44.40 -9.80
C ILE A 560 24.06 45.14 -11.15
N ALA A 561 23.15 44.86 -12.09
CA ALA A 561 23.12 45.57 -13.38
C ALA A 561 22.87 47.07 -13.23
N ASP A 562 22.17 47.48 -12.17
CA ASP A 562 21.97 48.88 -11.76
C ASP A 562 23.08 49.41 -10.84
N GLY A 563 24.27 48.79 -10.81
CA GLY A 563 25.40 49.24 -9.98
C GLY A 563 25.15 49.09 -8.48
N ASN A 564 24.48 48.01 -8.07
CA ASN A 564 24.00 47.74 -6.70
C ASN A 564 22.91 48.72 -6.19
N THR A 565 22.16 49.35 -7.10
CA THR A 565 21.05 50.25 -6.76
C THR A 565 19.71 49.72 -7.29
N ASN A 566 18.59 50.30 -6.82
CA ASN A 566 17.24 49.94 -7.28
C ASN A 566 16.83 50.82 -8.47
N GLY A 567 17.54 50.63 -9.58
CA GLY A 567 17.41 51.38 -10.83
C GLY A 567 16.34 50.81 -11.78
N VAL A 568 16.50 51.09 -13.07
CA VAL A 568 15.49 50.70 -14.08
C VAL A 568 15.43 49.20 -14.30
N ASN A 569 16.56 48.49 -14.21
CA ASN A 569 16.58 47.04 -14.38
C ASN A 569 15.89 46.36 -13.21
N PHE A 570 16.11 46.86 -11.98
CA PHE A 570 15.44 46.37 -10.78
C PHE A 570 13.93 46.61 -10.84
N ASP A 571 13.50 47.82 -11.23
CA ASP A 571 12.06 48.14 -11.36
C ASP A 571 11.37 47.23 -12.38
N ASN A 572 12.03 46.95 -13.51
CA ASN A 572 11.52 46.04 -14.53
C ASN A 572 11.46 44.59 -14.01
N ALA A 573 12.52 44.10 -13.38
CA ALA A 573 12.56 42.76 -12.82
C ALA A 573 11.45 42.54 -11.76
N TRP A 574 11.23 43.54 -10.89
CA TRP A 574 10.15 43.50 -9.90
C TRP A 574 8.77 43.40 -10.56
N LYS A 575 8.51 44.23 -11.58
CA LYS A 575 7.24 44.21 -12.33
C LYS A 575 7.05 42.92 -13.13
N THR A 576 8.11 42.37 -13.71
CA THR A 576 8.09 41.08 -14.42
C THR A 576 7.72 39.96 -13.45
N LEU A 577 8.34 39.86 -12.28
CA LEU A 577 7.96 38.86 -11.27
C LEU A 577 6.50 39.00 -10.85
N ALA A 578 6.03 40.24 -10.64
CA ALA A 578 4.63 40.49 -10.31
C ALA A 578 3.65 40.16 -11.44
N ASN A 579 4.07 40.26 -12.71
CA ASN A 579 3.23 39.91 -13.85
C ASN A 579 3.18 38.40 -14.08
N ASP A 580 4.34 37.75 -14.11
CA ASP A 580 4.48 36.35 -14.49
C ASP A 580 4.14 35.39 -13.34
N TYR A 581 4.33 35.85 -12.09
CA TYR A 581 4.12 35.07 -10.87
C TYR A 581 3.27 35.83 -9.84
N TYR A 582 2.22 36.50 -10.31
CA TYR A 582 1.42 37.45 -9.50
C TYR A 582 1.04 36.93 -8.11
N ILE A 583 0.38 35.76 -8.01
CA ILE A 583 -0.11 35.23 -6.72
C ILE A 583 1.02 34.74 -5.83
N GLU A 584 2.03 34.08 -6.40
CA GLU A 584 3.19 33.59 -5.65
C GLU A 584 4.00 34.77 -5.09
N PHE A 585 4.20 35.82 -5.87
CA PHE A 585 4.93 37.01 -5.45
C PHE A 585 4.17 37.84 -4.40
N TYR A 586 2.83 37.95 -4.54
CA TYR A 586 1.96 38.52 -3.50
C TYR A 586 2.10 37.73 -2.18
N ASN A 587 2.00 36.40 -2.23
CA ASN A 587 2.06 35.54 -1.05
C ASN A 587 3.42 35.61 -0.34
N LEU A 588 4.53 35.74 -1.09
CA LEU A 588 5.86 35.95 -0.51
C LEU A 588 5.96 37.29 0.23
N GLN A 589 5.44 38.37 -0.36
CA GLN A 589 5.39 39.68 0.32
C GLN A 589 4.52 39.60 1.58
N HIS A 590 3.35 38.95 1.50
CA HIS A 590 2.44 38.76 2.64
C HIS A 590 3.11 38.02 3.79
N LYS A 591 3.71 36.86 3.49
CA LYS A 591 4.43 36.03 4.45
C LYS A 591 5.54 36.82 5.15
N TYR A 592 6.32 37.60 4.41
CA TYR A 592 7.37 38.43 4.97
C TYR A 592 6.82 39.51 5.92
N ILE A 593 5.77 40.23 5.52
CA ILE A 593 5.16 41.25 6.38
C ILE A 593 4.58 40.64 7.65
N LYS A 594 3.91 39.48 7.54
CA LYS A 594 3.37 38.75 8.68
C LYS A 594 4.46 38.42 9.70
N LEU A 595 5.53 37.78 9.26
CA LEU A 595 6.62 37.32 10.13
C LEU A 595 7.40 38.46 10.78
N THR A 596 7.62 39.55 10.02
CA THR A 596 8.50 40.65 10.40
C THR A 596 7.79 41.69 11.27
N TYR A 597 6.51 41.95 11.01
CA TYR A 597 5.77 43.02 11.68
C TYR A 597 4.66 42.48 12.57
N TYR A 598 3.71 41.74 12.01
CA TYR A 598 2.50 41.32 12.73
C TYR A 598 2.80 40.31 13.84
N ASP A 599 3.51 39.22 13.53
CA ASP A 599 3.82 38.18 14.52
C ASP A 599 4.74 38.71 15.63
N GLN A 600 5.64 39.66 15.31
CA GLN A 600 6.48 40.32 16.30
C GLN A 600 5.68 41.26 17.22
N LEU A 601 4.66 41.94 16.68
CA LEU A 601 3.71 42.71 17.49
C LEU A 601 2.94 41.78 18.43
N LEU A 602 2.37 40.68 17.92
CA LEU A 602 1.61 39.74 18.74
C LEU A 602 2.44 39.16 19.87
N LYS A 603 3.70 38.75 19.60
CA LYS A 603 4.63 38.29 20.65
C LYS A 603 4.81 39.30 21.77
N LYS A 604 4.87 40.61 21.45
CA LYS A 604 4.99 41.68 22.45
C LYS A 604 3.69 41.92 23.20
N LEU A 605 2.53 41.83 22.55
CA LEU A 605 1.23 42.02 23.19
C LEU A 605 0.90 40.87 24.16
N MET A 606 1.16 39.62 23.74
CA MET A 606 0.90 38.44 24.58
C MET A 606 1.79 38.38 25.83
N SER A 607 2.90 39.14 25.89
CA SER A 607 3.73 39.21 27.10
C SER A 607 3.20 40.16 28.17
N ILE A 608 2.19 40.99 27.87
CA ILE A 608 1.67 42.01 28.80
C ILE A 608 0.20 41.82 29.19
N GLY A 609 -0.49 40.85 28.61
CA GLY A 609 -1.89 40.54 28.90
C GLY A 609 -2.50 39.52 27.94
N ASP A 610 -3.71 39.08 28.25
CA ASP A 610 -4.51 38.19 27.42
C ASP A 610 -5.28 38.97 26.33
N PHE A 611 -4.97 38.67 25.07
CA PHE A 611 -5.63 39.22 23.89
C PHE A 611 -6.43 38.17 23.12
N ASP A 612 -6.55 36.93 23.59
CA ASP A 612 -7.10 35.82 22.81
C ASP A 612 -8.53 36.07 22.35
N GLY A 613 -9.38 36.60 23.24
CA GLY A 613 -10.76 36.98 22.89
C GLY A 613 -10.85 38.08 21.82
N LEU A 614 -9.91 39.03 21.81
CA LEU A 614 -9.83 40.06 20.77
C LEU A 614 -9.29 39.48 19.46
N LEU A 615 -8.31 38.58 19.54
CA LEU A 615 -7.65 37.97 18.39
C LEU A 615 -8.54 36.97 17.64
N GLN A 616 -9.64 36.51 18.23
CA GLN A 616 -10.69 35.80 17.50
C GLN A 616 -11.31 36.67 16.40
N SER A 617 -11.33 38.00 16.57
CA SER A 617 -11.90 38.90 15.57
C SER A 617 -10.96 39.14 14.39
N PHE A 618 -11.41 38.80 13.19
CA PHE A 618 -10.78 39.14 11.91
C PHE A 618 -10.53 40.64 11.77
N SER A 619 -11.49 41.46 12.18
CA SER A 619 -11.38 42.92 12.15
C SER A 619 -10.25 43.41 13.04
N ILE A 620 -10.14 42.88 14.27
CA ILE A 620 -9.02 43.19 15.17
C ILE A 620 -7.69 42.78 14.56
N ARG A 621 -7.56 41.54 14.07
CA ARG A 621 -6.31 41.05 13.46
C ARG A 621 -5.85 41.98 12.32
N ASN A 622 -6.78 42.47 11.49
CA ASN A 622 -6.48 43.41 10.41
C ASN A 622 -6.10 44.82 10.92
N VAL A 623 -6.73 45.32 11.98
CA VAL A 623 -6.34 46.60 12.60
C VAL A 623 -4.93 46.53 13.21
N LEU A 624 -4.62 45.41 13.88
CA LEU A 624 -3.28 45.15 14.42
C LEU A 624 -2.23 45.07 13.30
N TRP A 625 -2.53 44.37 12.20
CA TRP A 625 -1.67 44.34 11.01
C TRP A 625 -1.43 45.74 10.43
N SER A 626 -2.49 46.51 10.18
CA SER A 626 -2.37 47.88 9.66
C SER A 626 -1.49 48.76 10.55
N THR A 627 -1.68 48.65 11.87
CA THR A 627 -0.88 49.40 12.84
C THR A 627 0.59 48.97 12.81
N ALA A 628 0.86 47.66 12.70
CA ALA A 628 2.21 47.11 12.60
C ALA A 628 2.94 47.52 11.31
N VAL A 629 2.25 47.54 10.17
CA VAL A 629 2.81 48.02 8.90
C VAL A 629 3.13 49.51 8.98
N GLN A 630 2.24 50.32 9.57
CA GLN A 630 2.41 51.77 9.62
C GLN A 630 3.50 52.23 10.59
N HIS A 631 3.65 51.57 11.74
CA HIS A 631 4.50 52.02 12.85
C HIS A 631 5.65 51.06 13.19
N GLY A 632 5.78 49.94 12.49
CA GLY A 632 6.62 48.82 12.88
C GLY A 632 6.08 48.08 14.12
N ALA A 633 6.62 46.90 14.42
CA ALA A 633 6.14 46.08 15.54
C ALA A 633 6.26 46.78 16.91
N THR A 634 7.36 47.47 17.17
CA THR A 634 7.58 48.19 18.44
C THR A 634 6.73 49.45 18.55
N GLY A 635 6.62 50.24 17.48
CA GLY A 635 5.78 51.44 17.47
C GLY A 635 4.29 51.08 17.65
N ALA A 636 3.84 50.04 16.95
CA ALA A 636 2.49 49.51 17.12
C ALA A 636 2.23 49.01 18.54
N PHE A 637 3.19 48.29 19.14
CA PHE A 637 3.09 47.86 20.54
C PHE A 637 2.93 49.05 21.52
N ASN A 638 3.69 50.13 21.32
CA ASN A 638 3.60 51.33 22.17
C ASN A 638 2.23 52.03 22.06
N ILE A 639 1.55 51.91 20.92
CA ILE A 639 0.20 52.42 20.71
C ILE A 639 -0.82 51.49 21.39
N ILE A 640 -0.78 50.20 21.08
CA ILE A 640 -1.83 49.24 21.42
C ILE A 640 -1.79 48.83 22.91
N SER A 641 -0.60 48.75 23.52
CA SER A 641 -0.43 48.34 24.93
C SER A 641 -1.18 49.23 25.93
N LYS A 642 -1.46 50.49 25.58
CA LYS A 642 -2.26 51.42 26.37
C LYS A 642 -3.70 50.93 26.62
N PHE A 643 -4.20 50.09 25.72
CA PHE A 643 -5.59 49.62 25.71
C PHE A 643 -5.72 48.13 26.07
N LYS A 644 -4.70 47.51 26.67
CA LYS A 644 -4.69 46.07 27.02
C LYS A 644 -5.88 45.58 27.86
N ASN A 645 -6.54 46.48 28.58
CA ASN A 645 -7.69 46.19 29.43
C ASN A 645 -9.04 46.39 28.72
N VAL A 646 -9.08 46.96 27.51
CA VAL A 646 -10.30 47.13 26.73
C VAL A 646 -10.61 45.81 26.02
N LYS A 647 -11.77 45.21 26.33
CA LYS A 647 -12.16 43.89 25.81
C LYS A 647 -13.28 43.94 24.76
N ASN A 648 -14.08 45.01 24.74
CA ASN A 648 -15.07 45.21 23.68
C ASN A 648 -14.35 45.53 22.36
N ILE A 649 -14.71 44.82 21.28
CA ILE A 649 -14.04 44.92 19.99
C ILE A 649 -14.21 46.30 19.36
N GLU A 650 -15.42 46.85 19.37
CA GLU A 650 -15.71 48.17 18.79
C GLU A 650 -14.98 49.28 19.55
N ASP A 651 -15.00 49.24 20.89
CA ASP A 651 -14.25 50.19 21.72
C ASP A 651 -12.74 50.09 21.49
N PHE A 652 -12.22 48.87 21.32
CA PHE A 652 -10.80 48.63 21.07
C PHE A 652 -10.36 49.18 19.69
N ILE A 653 -11.18 48.97 18.64
CA ILE A 653 -10.93 49.54 17.31
C ILE A 653 -10.93 51.08 17.40
N ASN A 654 -11.94 51.66 18.04
CA ASN A 654 -12.03 53.12 18.19
C ASN A 654 -10.81 53.69 18.93
N ALA A 655 -10.42 53.09 20.06
CA ALA A 655 -9.29 53.53 20.86
C ALA A 655 -7.96 53.49 20.09
N ILE A 656 -7.70 52.44 19.30
CA ILE A 656 -6.48 52.35 18.49
C ILE A 656 -6.44 53.46 17.44
N TYR A 657 -7.53 53.68 16.70
CA TYR A 657 -7.53 54.69 15.64
C TYR A 657 -7.49 56.12 16.17
N ASP A 658 -8.17 56.39 17.28
CA ASP A 658 -8.15 57.69 17.93
C ASP A 658 -6.73 58.00 18.46
N GLU A 659 -6.02 57.00 18.99
CA GLU A 659 -4.62 57.15 19.38
C GLU A 659 -3.69 57.33 18.17
N ARG A 660 -3.84 56.53 17.10
CA ARG A 660 -3.05 56.68 15.86
C ARG A 660 -3.21 58.09 15.27
N GLY A 661 -4.42 58.64 15.31
CA GLY A 661 -4.74 59.99 14.83
C GLY A 661 -4.49 61.12 15.83
N ARG A 662 -3.97 60.83 17.03
CA ARG A 662 -3.83 61.82 18.11
C ARG A 662 -2.92 62.98 17.70
N THR A 663 -3.38 64.19 18.02
CA THR A 663 -2.61 65.42 17.84
C THR A 663 -2.06 65.94 19.16
N ASP A 664 -0.95 66.67 19.09
CA ASP A 664 -0.47 67.50 20.19
C ASP A 664 -1.28 68.80 20.32
N GLU A 665 -0.92 69.63 21.29
CA GLU A 665 -1.56 70.93 21.54
C GLU A 665 -1.44 71.90 20.35
N SER A 666 -0.49 71.67 19.44
CA SER A 666 -0.31 72.44 18.21
C SER A 666 -1.10 71.91 17.01
N GLY A 667 -1.87 70.83 17.19
CA GLY A 667 -2.68 70.19 16.15
C GLY A 667 -1.89 69.23 15.24
N LYS A 668 -0.60 69.00 15.51
CA LYS A 668 0.28 68.10 14.75
C LYS A 668 0.16 66.66 15.22
N LEU A 669 0.30 65.71 14.29
CA LEU A 669 0.23 64.28 14.61
C LEU A 669 1.40 63.85 15.48
N VAL A 670 1.09 63.22 16.62
CA VAL A 670 2.09 62.85 17.63
C VAL A 670 3.04 61.75 17.13
N TYR A 671 2.52 60.83 16.31
CA TYR A 671 3.30 59.70 15.76
C TYR A 671 3.98 60.00 14.42
N PHE A 672 3.79 61.21 13.88
CA PHE A 672 4.43 61.67 12.65
C PHE A 672 5.04 63.06 12.84
N PRO A 673 5.97 63.23 13.80
CA PRO A 673 6.59 64.52 14.04
C PRO A 673 7.41 64.92 12.80
N GLY A 674 7.15 66.10 12.25
CA GLY A 674 7.94 66.67 11.15
C GLY A 674 7.42 66.39 9.73
N VAL A 675 6.28 65.71 9.55
CA VAL A 675 5.61 65.66 8.24
C VAL A 675 4.90 66.98 7.94
N SER A 676 4.71 67.31 6.67
CA SER A 676 3.97 68.51 6.25
C SER A 676 2.48 68.40 6.59
N ASP A 677 1.78 69.54 6.71
CA ASP A 677 0.34 69.55 7.04
C ASP A 677 -0.50 68.81 6.00
N SER A 678 -0.11 68.85 4.73
CA SER A 678 -0.75 68.09 3.65
C SER A 678 -0.63 66.58 3.88
N VAL A 679 0.57 66.10 4.20
CA VAL A 679 0.81 64.68 4.52
C VAL A 679 0.07 64.29 5.80
N ALA A 680 0.10 65.12 6.83
CA ALA A 680 -0.62 64.89 8.08
C ALA A 680 -2.14 64.77 7.85
N ASN A 681 -2.73 65.64 7.02
CA ASN A 681 -4.15 65.60 6.67
C ASN A 681 -4.51 64.34 5.87
N GLY A 682 -3.63 63.90 4.96
CA GLY A 682 -3.78 62.64 4.24
C GLY A 682 -3.81 61.43 5.18
N VAL A 683 -2.87 61.37 6.12
CA VAL A 683 -2.79 60.30 7.14
C VAL A 683 -4.03 60.30 8.05
N LYS A 684 -4.48 61.48 8.53
CA LYS A 684 -5.72 61.61 9.32
C LYS A 684 -6.94 61.09 8.55
N THR A 685 -7.08 61.49 7.29
CA THR A 685 -8.20 61.07 6.42
C THR A 685 -8.19 59.56 6.22
N ARG A 686 -7.01 58.98 5.99
CA ARG A 686 -6.83 57.52 5.90
C ARG A 686 -7.29 56.83 7.18
N PHE A 687 -6.87 57.27 8.37
CA PHE A 687 -7.27 56.66 9.63
C PHE A 687 -8.78 56.72 9.87
N ILE A 688 -9.43 57.83 9.51
CA ILE A 688 -10.89 57.95 9.60
C ILE A 688 -11.59 56.93 8.68
N ASN A 689 -11.11 56.78 7.45
CA ASN A 689 -11.71 55.86 6.49
C ASN A 689 -11.45 54.39 6.84
N GLU A 690 -10.22 54.07 7.22
CA GLU A 690 -9.84 52.71 7.62
C GLU A 690 -10.58 52.28 8.90
N LYS A 691 -10.81 53.20 9.86
CA LYS A 691 -11.68 52.97 11.03
C LYS A 691 -13.10 52.61 10.61
N LYS A 692 -13.69 53.37 9.69
CA LYS A 692 -15.06 53.10 9.17
C LYS A 692 -15.14 51.74 8.49
N ASP A 693 -14.10 51.36 7.75
CA ASP A 693 -14.03 50.05 7.11
C ASP A 693 -13.90 48.92 8.14
N ALA A 694 -13.00 49.05 9.12
CA ALA A 694 -12.82 48.07 10.19
C ALA A 694 -14.12 47.83 10.98
N LEU A 695 -14.83 48.89 11.37
CA LEU A 695 -16.11 48.79 12.08
C LEU A 695 -17.21 48.17 11.23
N ARG A 696 -17.24 48.47 9.92
CA ARG A 696 -18.22 47.87 9.00
C ARG A 696 -17.94 46.38 8.78
N ILE A 697 -16.68 45.99 8.63
CA ILE A 697 -16.28 44.58 8.53
C ILE A 697 -16.67 43.85 9.82
N TYR A 698 -16.37 44.42 10.99
CA TYR A 698 -16.74 43.85 12.29
C TYR A 698 -18.25 43.62 12.43
N LYS A 699 -19.07 44.55 11.96
CA LYS A 699 -20.53 44.39 11.96
C LYS A 699 -20.98 43.15 11.19
N TYR A 700 -20.36 42.87 10.04
CA TYR A 700 -20.69 41.68 9.24
C TYR A 700 -20.08 40.39 9.79
N GLU A 701 -18.88 40.49 10.36
CA GLU A 701 -18.24 39.41 11.10
C GLU A 701 -19.13 38.91 12.26
N GLY A 702 -19.69 39.83 13.06
CA GLY A 702 -20.57 39.48 14.19
C GLY A 702 -21.89 38.80 13.79
N LEU A 703 -22.39 39.06 12.57
CA LEU A 703 -23.57 38.37 12.03
C LEU A 703 -23.28 36.92 11.59
N TYR A 704 -22.00 36.59 11.36
CA TYR A 704 -21.53 35.25 10.98
C TYR A 704 -21.20 34.37 12.19
N ILE A 705 -20.74 34.95 13.30
CA ILE A 705 -20.42 34.18 14.51
C ILE A 705 -21.69 33.72 15.26
N ASN A 706 -22.83 34.40 15.07
CA ASN A 706 -24.06 34.20 15.82
C ASN A 706 -25.21 33.51 15.05
N ASN A 707 -25.01 33.13 13.77
CA ASN A 707 -25.96 32.39 12.92
C ASN A 707 -25.23 31.29 12.16
#